data_AF-A0A165N4N5-F1
#
_entry.id   AF-A0A165N4N5-F1
#
_cell.length_a   1.000
_cell.length_b   1.000
_cell.length_c   1.000
_cell.angle_alpha   90.00
_cell.angle_beta   90.00
_cell.angle_gamma   90.00
#
_symmetry.space_group_name_H-M   'P 1'
#
loop_
_entity.id
_entity.type
_entity.pdbx_description
1 polymer ?
#
loop_
_entity_poly.entity_id
_entity_poly.type
_entity_poly.pdbx_seq_one_letter_code
_entity_poly.pdbx_strand_id
1 'polypeptide(L)'
;MAAVPNTRPDTSIQSTGTHPDLSLGSLNSTFSIPNRTSVRVPSASSGTTAVSSAPLSTPSPPAHQTGFSRRRSDEATPMISRTARDGNDDGETGILDTPDREKKWGDDPETPLPGRSKRTRANGAKGVSNLTLRDQEKHIDQLKKDNFNLQLKVHFLEERLAQLAPDQMETALKQNINLKIEVQQHRMELKKLKKLVLEQTKELERVQKGAGAGSRSRELELEEKLEEREREIRELRRRKAVGPEDGQLRNMEIKCAELEEQLAQREYELESQHALLEDNQEEMFRLQDLLAQKGETSVDEAGERRRDRMARRIEELEAQNEDLRLVIDDQAELITQREDEKEDLADMVESLRLQLEDLQHRREAEAIERSESRAQILEEREEREMVEEGMNAVRDKLAAITIELQQKEDELEMKNAEIVDLIGEHERDAQVLEQQWRGEVEEARGLVEELRDVIAERDAESKELRMHIAEYEANNEDLHVKFEAALAHLEQESEEKDGEIEAGNREIERLGQQVYNLEDEIEQLRADNERNAEDWAVERERLEATCVALKDKIGAFKSELQEKEDESAHLADEVDKLRGREDELSRHIEDLVGELRRERESREHAESQITAIEQEHDIELRQERRALEAKESALESALNDLARTQSLLTQRDADLATVQSALQRLEDESKKTSESHTTAKFSMQLEVDRLKRDLDRVEDELARARKELDSRDGKTRERDGVIDKLHAENRDLTTQLAAQTQARLNLSEKLDALQAQLKAAEADVSMFRTRVAELEQRLSKDQRSLLAAEAQYRDQLTERNTLLLTIYQYMDKILGVDKTPKKGSQAETKPYTNFSVFHDNLITRLKQLSSIQLDFDKRCKEVEAKYMEKLTDLKKQLDQRWKQIDKFEAGLKNYADAKASWRRQMSSKEGELEALRSSNSDLTAQLSKLKRPNEGESMEIRALRSRATNAERRMTIAQNQLAQMEERVATTNQKSTAAGDRWEARVKEYEARMKAAEEKVKREKQGNKERIVELENQLESLKRQKDLETKRKKQLEEIMEANKVTSSPAK
;
A
#
# COMPACT_ATOMS: atom_id res chain seq x y z
N MET A 1 -73.08 -15.84 -30.54
CA MET A 1 -72.56 -16.04 -29.17
C MET A 1 -71.65 -14.86 -28.83
N ALA A 2 -71.09 -14.75 -27.61
CA ALA A 2 -70.33 -13.57 -27.13
C ALA A 2 -69.18 -13.17 -28.10
N ALA A 3 -68.87 -11.90 -28.40
CA ALA A 3 -68.77 -10.65 -27.59
C ALA A 3 -67.51 -10.63 -26.69
N VAL A 4 -66.72 -9.55 -26.58
CA VAL A 4 -66.96 -8.09 -26.74
C VAL A 4 -65.75 -7.35 -27.40
N PRO A 5 -65.95 -6.24 -28.15
CA PRO A 5 -64.88 -5.36 -28.68
C PRO A 5 -64.92 -3.88 -28.20
N ASN A 6 -63.86 -3.08 -28.46
CA ASN A 6 -63.92 -1.59 -28.57
C ASN A 6 -62.77 -1.01 -29.45
N THR A 7 -62.73 0.32 -29.69
CA THR A 7 -62.09 0.95 -30.88
C THR A 7 -61.82 2.49 -30.77
N ARG A 8 -61.01 3.05 -31.72
CA ARG A 8 -61.19 4.36 -32.46
C ARG A 8 -60.55 5.72 -31.96
N PRO A 9 -60.44 6.80 -32.81
CA PRO A 9 -59.17 7.57 -33.00
C PRO A 9 -59.26 9.12 -33.33
N ASP A 10 -58.24 9.68 -34.03
CA ASP A 10 -58.25 10.74 -35.11
C ASP A 10 -58.19 12.30 -34.90
N THR A 11 -57.01 12.88 -35.21
CA THR A 11 -56.63 13.95 -36.20
C THR A 11 -57.20 15.42 -36.28
N SER A 12 -56.25 16.41 -36.29
CA SER A 12 -56.00 17.50 -37.30
C SER A 12 -56.48 18.98 -37.17
N ILE A 13 -55.78 19.88 -37.94
CA ILE A 13 -56.21 21.12 -38.68
C ILE A 13 -55.81 22.58 -38.23
N GLN A 14 -55.25 23.34 -39.22
CA GLN A 14 -55.22 24.82 -39.49
C GLN A 14 -54.27 25.86 -38.80
N SER A 15 -54.24 27.07 -39.41
CA SER A 15 -53.34 28.22 -39.17
C SER A 15 -53.97 29.57 -39.60
N THR A 16 -53.77 30.65 -38.82
CA THR A 16 -54.14 32.08 -39.09
C THR A 16 -53.37 33.03 -38.13
N GLY A 17 -53.48 34.37 -38.25
CA GLY A 17 -52.80 35.33 -37.33
C GLY A 17 -53.39 36.75 -37.23
N THR A 18 -52.58 37.69 -36.69
CA THR A 18 -52.74 39.17 -36.51
C THR A 18 -53.72 39.75 -35.45
N HIS A 19 -53.15 40.57 -34.53
CA HIS A 19 -53.60 41.80 -33.79
C HIS A 19 -55.11 42.08 -33.48
N PRO A 20 -55.50 42.74 -32.34
CA PRO A 20 -54.89 44.00 -31.82
C PRO A 20 -54.95 44.28 -30.28
N ASP A 21 -54.85 45.57 -29.93
CA ASP A 21 -54.75 46.38 -28.68
C ASP A 21 -55.52 46.11 -27.34
N LEU A 22 -54.83 46.50 -26.24
CA LEU A 22 -55.21 47.34 -25.06
C LEU A 22 -56.38 47.05 -24.06
N SER A 23 -56.15 47.55 -22.82
CA SER A 23 -57.11 48.15 -21.85
C SER A 23 -57.56 47.30 -20.62
N LEU A 24 -57.65 47.78 -19.36
CA LEU A 24 -57.05 48.92 -18.60
C LEU A 24 -57.26 48.78 -17.06
N GLY A 25 -56.37 49.40 -16.26
CA GLY A 25 -56.68 49.95 -14.91
C GLY A 25 -56.20 49.20 -13.64
N SER A 26 -55.90 49.85 -12.50
CA SER A 26 -55.76 51.31 -12.23
C SER A 26 -55.12 51.64 -10.85
N LEU A 27 -54.59 52.87 -10.70
CA LEU A 27 -54.15 53.59 -9.46
C LEU A 27 -52.86 53.08 -8.73
N ASN A 28 -51.95 53.90 -8.16
CA ASN A 28 -51.84 55.38 -8.07
C ASN A 28 -50.40 55.91 -7.75
N SER A 29 -50.08 57.14 -8.22
CA SER A 29 -49.15 58.24 -7.75
C SER A 29 -48.06 57.99 -6.65
N THR A 30 -46.87 58.62 -6.57
CA THR A 30 -46.34 60.01 -6.85
C THR A 30 -44.78 59.97 -6.81
N PHE A 31 -43.91 60.62 -7.62
CA PHE A 31 -43.53 62.06 -7.83
C PHE A 31 -42.99 62.81 -6.57
N SER A 32 -41.95 63.67 -6.56
CA SER A 32 -40.98 64.15 -7.59
C SER A 32 -39.70 64.83 -6.98
N ILE A 33 -38.80 65.45 -7.80
CA ILE A 33 -37.54 66.18 -7.41
C ILE A 33 -37.75 67.72 -7.41
N PRO A 34 -36.97 68.58 -6.66
CA PRO A 34 -35.90 69.38 -7.32
C PRO A 34 -34.71 69.95 -6.47
N ASN A 35 -33.50 69.94 -7.06
CA ASN A 35 -32.44 71.01 -7.15
C ASN A 35 -32.00 71.96 -5.98
N ARG A 36 -30.65 72.08 -5.80
CA ARG A 36 -29.84 73.27 -5.37
C ARG A 36 -30.00 73.80 -3.92
N THR A 37 -28.99 74.34 -3.19
CA THR A 37 -27.54 74.69 -3.35
C THR A 37 -26.95 74.98 -1.94
N SER A 38 -25.67 75.20 -1.59
CA SER A 38 -24.31 75.18 -2.22
C SER A 38 -23.22 75.44 -1.13
N VAL A 39 -21.92 75.22 -1.43
CA VAL A 39 -20.71 75.73 -0.70
C VAL A 39 -20.50 75.11 0.71
N ARG A 40 -19.34 74.53 1.09
CA ARG A 40 -17.92 74.50 0.62
C ARG A 40 -17.35 73.08 0.98
N VAL A 41 -16.29 72.45 0.42
CA VAL A 41 -15.03 72.86 -0.27
C VAL A 41 -14.00 73.50 0.69
N PRO A 42 -12.67 73.25 0.60
CA PRO A 42 -11.92 72.23 -0.18
C PRO A 42 -12.12 70.79 0.36
N SER A 43 -11.44 69.70 -0.03
CA SER A 43 -10.46 69.35 -1.10
C SER A 43 -10.59 67.81 -1.36
N ALA A 44 -9.77 67.02 -2.08
CA ALA A 44 -8.43 67.17 -2.67
C ALA A 44 -8.25 66.34 -3.98
N SER A 45 -6.99 66.14 -4.40
CA SER A 45 -6.49 65.38 -5.56
C SER A 45 -6.01 63.95 -5.19
N SER A 46 -5.87 62.94 -6.07
CA SER A 46 -6.26 62.63 -7.48
C SER A 46 -5.86 61.16 -7.76
N GLY A 47 -6.23 60.45 -8.85
CA GLY A 47 -7.14 60.75 -9.96
C GLY A 47 -6.66 60.16 -11.30
N THR A 48 -7.53 59.39 -12.00
CA THR A 48 -7.42 58.83 -13.39
C THR A 48 -6.27 57.82 -13.68
N THR A 49 -6.42 56.61 -14.26
CA THR A 49 -7.20 56.01 -15.39
C THR A 49 -6.74 56.41 -16.79
N ALA A 50 -6.63 55.56 -17.82
CA ALA A 50 -6.63 54.08 -17.96
C ALA A 50 -6.28 53.69 -19.45
N VAL A 51 -6.47 52.41 -19.83
CA VAL A 51 -6.64 51.87 -21.22
C VAL A 51 -5.39 51.55 -22.08
N SER A 52 -5.07 50.25 -22.13
CA SER A 52 -4.86 49.34 -23.28
C SER A 52 -3.96 49.65 -24.51
N SER A 53 -3.26 48.58 -24.93
CA SER A 53 -2.85 48.18 -26.31
C SER A 53 -1.86 49.05 -27.11
N ALA A 54 -0.68 48.46 -27.38
CA ALA A 54 0.33 48.92 -28.36
C ALA A 54 0.28 48.11 -29.67
N PRO A 55 1.02 48.52 -30.72
CA PRO A 55 2.05 47.59 -31.24
C PRO A 55 3.33 48.26 -31.86
N LEU A 56 4.31 47.40 -32.22
CA LEU A 56 5.43 47.56 -33.21
C LEU A 56 6.75 48.32 -32.87
N SER A 57 7.83 47.51 -32.70
CA SER A 57 9.12 47.51 -33.45
C SER A 57 10.24 48.59 -33.35
N THR A 58 11.35 48.21 -32.67
CA THR A 58 12.80 48.31 -33.08
C THR A 58 13.47 49.70 -33.35
N PRO A 59 14.83 49.86 -33.41
CA PRO A 59 15.94 48.89 -33.47
C PRO A 59 17.11 49.12 -32.44
N SER A 60 18.35 48.69 -32.76
CA SER A 60 19.46 48.37 -31.82
C SER A 60 20.72 49.31 -31.90
N PRO A 61 21.99 48.86 -31.74
CA PRO A 61 22.79 48.90 -30.49
C PRO A 61 24.14 49.69 -30.60
N PRO A 62 24.99 49.71 -29.54
CA PRO A 62 26.12 48.74 -29.37
C PRO A 62 26.29 48.32 -27.86
N ALA A 63 27.38 47.78 -27.28
CA ALA A 63 28.79 47.49 -27.63
C ALA A 63 29.41 46.37 -26.72
N HIS A 64 30.70 46.04 -26.87
CA HIS A 64 31.50 45.20 -25.94
C HIS A 64 32.93 45.77 -25.71
N GLN A 65 33.57 45.50 -24.56
CA GLN A 65 34.84 44.74 -24.42
C GLN A 65 35.43 44.73 -22.98
N THR A 66 36.53 43.99 -22.78
CA THR A 66 37.13 43.54 -21.50
C THR A 66 38.27 44.42 -20.95
N GLY A 67 38.50 44.41 -19.63
CA GLY A 67 39.62 45.12 -18.97
C GLY A 67 40.25 44.38 -17.76
N PHE A 68 41.57 44.51 -17.59
CA PHE A 68 42.44 43.63 -16.77
C PHE A 68 42.90 44.24 -15.41
N SER A 69 43.08 43.35 -14.41
CA SER A 69 44.27 43.29 -13.49
C SER A 69 44.41 44.18 -12.23
N ARG A 70 44.70 43.49 -11.10
CA ARG A 70 45.48 43.87 -9.87
C ARG A 70 44.97 45.04 -8.98
N ARG A 71 45.49 45.24 -7.74
CA ARG A 71 45.91 44.41 -6.57
C ARG A 71 46.57 45.37 -5.55
N ARG A 72 46.37 45.16 -4.22
CA ARG A 72 46.91 45.97 -3.08
C ARG A 72 46.26 47.35 -2.90
N SER A 73 46.22 47.94 -1.69
CA SER A 73 46.80 47.54 -0.38
C SER A 73 45.99 48.08 0.81
N ASP A 74 45.93 47.27 1.88
CA ASP A 74 46.22 47.57 3.31
C ASP A 74 45.55 48.77 4.03
N GLU A 75 45.31 48.78 5.35
CA GLU A 75 45.07 47.74 6.38
C GLU A 75 44.63 48.43 7.70
N ALA A 76 43.57 47.96 8.38
CA ALA A 76 43.20 48.37 9.76
C ALA A 76 42.16 47.43 10.42
N THR A 77 42.63 46.40 11.13
CA THR A 77 41.87 45.54 12.07
C THR A 77 41.79 46.19 13.48
N PRO A 78 40.97 45.75 14.47
CA PRO A 78 40.69 44.36 14.93
C PRO A 78 39.19 43.95 14.82
N MET A 79 38.73 42.69 14.88
CA MET A 79 39.13 41.42 15.55
C MET A 79 38.70 41.25 17.04
N ILE A 80 38.44 40.04 17.58
CA ILE A 80 37.71 38.83 17.10
C ILE A 80 37.53 37.79 18.25
N SER A 81 36.43 37.04 18.27
CA SER A 81 36.30 35.63 18.74
C SER A 81 36.71 35.13 20.16
N ARG A 82 35.70 34.64 20.90
CA ARG A 82 35.61 33.34 21.67
C ARG A 82 36.30 33.11 23.05
N THR A 83 35.57 32.30 23.84
CA THR A 83 35.99 31.24 24.81
C THR A 83 36.78 31.56 26.08
N ALA A 84 36.07 31.51 27.21
CA ALA A 84 36.32 30.72 28.43
C ALA A 84 37.76 30.47 28.95
N ARG A 85 38.01 30.92 30.20
CA ARG A 85 38.76 30.18 31.25
C ARG A 85 38.46 30.75 32.65
N ASP A 86 38.75 29.96 33.68
CA ASP A 86 38.61 30.21 35.13
C ASP A 86 39.97 30.57 35.79
N GLY A 87 39.99 31.22 36.97
CA GLY A 87 41.21 31.35 37.81
C GLY A 87 41.38 32.57 38.75
N ASN A 88 40.87 32.44 39.99
CA ASN A 88 41.46 32.80 41.31
C ASN A 88 41.74 34.26 41.82
N ASP A 89 41.62 34.37 43.17
CA ASP A 89 42.15 35.36 44.16
C ASP A 89 41.71 36.86 44.07
N ASP A 90 41.64 37.63 45.18
CA ASP A 90 42.05 37.40 46.59
C ASP A 90 41.22 38.24 47.62
N GLY A 91 41.36 37.97 48.93
CA GLY A 91 41.02 38.87 50.07
C GLY A 91 39.53 38.99 50.48
N GLU A 92 38.96 38.19 51.39
CA GLU A 92 39.15 38.12 52.87
C GLU A 92 38.25 39.07 53.71
N THR A 93 37.20 38.54 54.36
CA THR A 93 36.85 38.70 55.81
C THR A 93 35.46 38.07 56.13
N GLY A 94 35.39 37.14 57.09
CA GLY A 94 34.25 36.23 57.35
C GLY A 94 33.08 36.75 58.23
N ILE A 95 32.46 35.82 59.00
CA ILE A 95 31.34 36.00 60.00
C ILE A 95 29.94 36.15 59.35
N LEU A 96 28.87 35.41 59.69
CA LEU A 96 28.65 34.23 60.57
C LEU A 96 27.25 33.57 60.27
N ASP A 97 27.01 32.37 60.82
CA ASP A 97 25.71 31.70 61.09
C ASP A 97 24.74 31.25 59.96
N THR A 98 24.91 29.97 59.58
CA THR A 98 23.97 28.82 59.73
C THR A 98 22.64 28.97 60.52
N PRO A 99 21.67 28.00 60.45
CA PRO A 99 21.58 26.76 59.62
C PRO A 99 20.17 26.42 59.02
N ASP A 100 20.06 25.26 58.35
CA ASP A 100 18.91 24.30 58.40
C ASP A 100 17.53 24.72 57.78
N ARG A 101 16.51 23.87 57.46
CA ARG A 101 16.27 22.39 57.39
C ARG A 101 14.83 22.12 56.86
N GLU A 102 14.42 21.10 56.09
CA GLU A 102 15.06 20.01 55.30
C GLU A 102 14.14 19.46 54.16
N LYS A 103 14.66 18.48 53.39
CA LYS A 103 14.06 17.18 52.93
C LYS A 103 12.60 16.82 53.33
N LYS A 104 11.86 15.91 52.64
CA LYS A 104 12.01 15.09 51.40
C LYS A 104 10.69 14.27 51.19
N TRP A 105 10.54 13.62 50.03
CA TRP A 105 9.51 12.64 49.63
C TRP A 105 8.16 13.30 49.24
N GLY A 106 7.50 12.97 48.12
CA GLY A 106 7.89 12.16 46.96
C GLY A 106 7.33 10.72 46.97
N ASP A 107 6.58 10.36 45.93
CA ASP A 107 6.28 8.98 45.53
C ASP A 107 6.00 8.90 44.01
N ASP A 108 6.09 7.68 43.47
CA ASP A 108 5.85 7.27 42.07
C ASP A 108 4.33 6.88 41.88
N PRO A 109 3.77 6.39 40.72
CA PRO A 109 4.42 5.54 39.71
C PRO A 109 3.99 5.60 38.22
N GLU A 110 4.89 5.02 37.41
CA GLU A 110 4.74 4.12 36.26
C GLU A 110 3.50 4.13 35.31
N THR A 111 3.83 4.41 34.03
CA THR A 111 3.31 3.89 32.74
C THR A 111 2.41 2.65 32.69
N PRO A 112 1.50 2.58 31.68
CA PRO A 112 1.81 1.95 30.37
C PRO A 112 1.60 2.94 29.18
N LEU A 113 2.35 2.93 28.06
CA LEU A 113 2.58 1.89 27.02
C LEU A 113 1.31 1.47 26.25
N PRO A 114 1.36 1.12 24.94
CA PRO A 114 2.46 1.21 23.95
C PRO A 114 2.03 2.15 22.78
N GLY A 115 2.48 2.10 21.50
CA GLY A 115 3.40 1.21 20.81
C GLY A 115 3.59 1.55 19.33
N ARG A 116 4.71 2.21 18.96
CA ARG A 116 5.12 2.35 17.55
C ARG A 116 5.69 1.02 17.05
N SER A 117 5.04 0.36 16.09
CA SER A 117 5.64 -0.74 15.33
C SER A 117 4.92 -1.03 14.00
N LYS A 118 5.47 -1.72 12.99
CA LYS A 118 6.86 -2.03 12.56
C LYS A 118 6.75 -3.14 11.52
N ARG A 119 6.92 -2.87 10.22
CA ARG A 119 7.03 -3.96 9.22
C ARG A 119 8.33 -4.74 9.48
N THR A 120 8.22 -6.00 9.90
CA THR A 120 9.30 -7.00 9.86
C THR A 120 9.33 -7.62 8.46
N ARG A 121 10.42 -7.60 7.69
CA ARG A 121 11.80 -8.09 7.89
C ARG A 121 11.95 -9.59 7.58
N ALA A 122 12.58 -9.87 6.44
CA ALA A 122 13.31 -11.11 6.18
C ALA A 122 14.83 -10.85 6.31
N ASN A 123 15.64 -11.90 6.47
CA ASN A 123 17.07 -11.78 6.80
C ASN A 123 18.00 -11.99 5.59
N GLY A 124 19.10 -11.25 5.56
CA GLY A 124 20.25 -11.50 4.68
C GLY A 124 21.52 -10.89 5.29
N ALA A 125 22.36 -11.69 5.93
CA ALA A 125 23.53 -11.20 6.66
C ALA A 125 24.84 -11.35 5.85
N LYS A 126 25.62 -10.26 5.80
CA LYS A 126 27.09 -10.27 5.65
C LYS A 126 27.65 -8.94 6.13
N GLY A 127 28.88 -8.95 6.64
CA GLY A 127 29.44 -7.85 7.41
C GLY A 127 29.87 -6.64 6.58
N VAL A 128 29.63 -5.44 7.12
CA VAL A 128 30.28 -4.21 6.62
C VAL A 128 31.76 -4.27 7.02
N SER A 129 32.63 -4.52 6.06
CA SER A 129 34.04 -4.16 6.20
C SER A 129 34.15 -2.65 6.24
N ASN A 130 34.87 -2.10 7.22
CA ASN A 130 35.10 -0.66 7.32
C ASN A 130 35.97 -0.19 6.14
N LEU A 131 35.32 0.21 5.05
CA LEU A 131 35.94 0.75 3.84
C LEU A 131 36.79 1.97 4.23
N THR A 132 38.08 1.98 3.90
CA THR A 132 38.98 3.06 4.37
C THR A 132 38.58 4.40 3.75
N LEU A 133 38.90 5.53 4.39
CA LEU A 133 38.60 6.87 3.84
C LEU A 133 39.08 7.05 2.39
N ARG A 134 40.19 6.40 2.02
CA ARG A 134 40.79 6.44 0.68
C ARG A 134 40.04 5.59 -0.35
N ASP A 135 39.40 4.53 0.10
CA ASP A 135 38.52 3.69 -0.72
C ASP A 135 37.11 4.30 -0.81
N GLN A 136 36.67 5.02 0.22
CA GLN A 136 35.48 5.88 0.17
C GLN A 136 35.69 7.04 -0.82
N GLU A 137 36.83 7.73 -0.81
CA GLU A 137 37.19 8.74 -1.84
C GLU A 137 37.15 8.14 -3.25
N LYS A 138 37.78 6.98 -3.48
CA LYS A 138 37.69 6.28 -4.77
C LYS A 138 36.27 5.94 -5.17
N HIS A 139 35.44 5.50 -4.23
CA HIS A 139 34.04 5.17 -4.52
C HIS A 139 33.23 6.43 -4.84
N ILE A 140 33.49 7.55 -4.14
CA ILE A 140 32.93 8.86 -4.43
C ILE A 140 33.36 9.37 -5.82
N ASP A 141 34.62 9.23 -6.20
CA ASP A 141 35.11 9.66 -7.52
C ASP A 141 34.64 8.74 -8.66
N GLN A 142 34.45 7.45 -8.39
CA GLN A 142 33.78 6.53 -9.31
C GLN A 142 32.30 6.92 -9.47
N LEU A 143 31.59 7.17 -8.38
CA LEU A 143 30.20 7.65 -8.41
C LEU A 143 30.07 9.02 -9.11
N LYS A 144 31.06 9.92 -9.00
CA LYS A 144 31.09 11.17 -9.80
C LYS A 144 31.23 10.89 -11.29
N LYS A 145 32.12 9.96 -11.70
CA LYS A 145 32.25 9.54 -13.10
C LYS A 145 30.97 8.90 -13.62
N ASP A 146 30.36 8.01 -12.84
CA ASP A 146 29.15 7.31 -13.24
C ASP A 146 27.94 8.25 -13.27
N ASN A 147 27.88 9.25 -12.38
CA ASN A 147 26.91 10.34 -12.44
C ASN A 147 27.13 11.24 -13.66
N PHE A 148 28.37 11.58 -14.02
CA PHE A 148 28.68 12.34 -15.24
C PHE A 148 28.38 11.55 -16.53
N ASN A 149 28.67 10.24 -16.55
CA ASN A 149 28.28 9.34 -17.64
C ASN A 149 26.75 9.20 -17.74
N LEU A 150 26.04 9.18 -16.60
CA LEU A 150 24.57 9.22 -16.57
C LEU A 150 24.04 10.55 -17.08
N GLN A 151 24.62 11.70 -16.70
CA GLN A 151 24.24 13.01 -17.23
C GLN A 151 24.45 13.10 -18.74
N LEU A 152 25.58 12.61 -19.27
CA LEU A 152 25.81 12.49 -20.72
C LEU A 152 24.81 11.57 -21.39
N LYS A 153 24.48 10.41 -20.79
CA LYS A 153 23.51 9.47 -21.35
C LYS A 153 22.08 10.02 -21.29
N VAL A 154 21.73 10.78 -20.25
CA VAL A 154 20.45 11.51 -20.15
C VAL A 154 20.42 12.59 -21.23
N HIS A 155 21.44 13.44 -21.38
CA HIS A 155 21.50 14.45 -22.44
C HIS A 155 21.33 13.83 -23.84
N PHE A 156 22.03 12.73 -24.16
CA PHE A 156 21.87 12.06 -25.45
C PHE A 156 20.52 11.34 -25.61
N LEU A 157 19.84 10.96 -24.53
CA LEU A 157 18.47 10.43 -24.58
C LEU A 157 17.43 11.54 -24.71
N GLU A 158 17.63 12.70 -24.08
CA GLU A 158 16.82 13.91 -24.22
C GLU A 158 16.94 14.49 -25.64
N GLU A 159 18.17 14.58 -26.16
CA GLU A 159 18.47 15.00 -27.54
C GLU A 159 17.87 14.01 -28.56
N ARG A 160 17.95 12.71 -28.30
CA ARG A 160 17.33 11.68 -29.14
C ARG A 160 15.81 11.67 -29.06
N LEU A 161 15.21 11.93 -27.90
CA LEU A 161 13.75 12.11 -27.73
C LEU A 161 13.26 13.36 -28.47
N ALA A 162 13.99 14.48 -28.37
CA ALA A 162 13.68 15.71 -29.08
C ALA A 162 13.77 15.54 -30.61
N GLN A 163 14.63 14.66 -31.11
CA GLN A 163 14.74 14.33 -32.54
C GLN A 163 13.68 13.32 -33.04
N LEU A 164 13.24 12.37 -32.20
CA LEU A 164 12.31 11.30 -32.61
C LEU A 164 10.83 11.58 -32.33
N ALA A 165 10.50 12.45 -31.37
CA ALA A 165 9.11 12.68 -30.98
C ALA A 165 8.79 14.14 -30.57
N PRO A 166 9.00 15.13 -31.47
CA PRO A 166 8.71 16.54 -31.17
C PRO A 166 7.24 16.78 -30.77
N ASP A 167 6.29 16.10 -31.43
CA ASP A 167 4.86 16.23 -31.12
C ASP A 167 4.49 15.68 -29.74
N GLN A 168 5.14 14.60 -29.30
CA GLN A 168 4.96 14.05 -27.95
C GLN A 168 5.59 14.97 -26.89
N MET A 169 6.73 15.59 -27.20
CA MET A 169 7.32 16.63 -26.35
C MET A 169 6.37 17.84 -26.23
N GLU A 170 5.75 18.28 -27.33
CA GLU A 170 4.73 19.34 -27.31
C GLU A 170 3.48 18.95 -26.52
N THR A 171 2.95 17.72 -26.64
CA THR A 171 1.79 17.30 -25.84
C THR A 171 2.13 17.16 -24.37
N ALA A 172 3.32 16.64 -24.00
CA ALA A 172 3.80 16.59 -22.63
C ALA A 172 4.03 17.99 -22.02
N LEU A 173 4.46 18.96 -22.84
CA LEU A 173 4.55 20.38 -22.45
C LEU A 173 3.17 21.02 -22.29
N LYS A 174 2.22 20.76 -23.20
CA LYS A 174 0.82 21.23 -23.08
C LYS A 174 0.14 20.64 -21.85
N GLN A 175 0.33 19.35 -21.57
CA GLN A 175 -0.12 18.71 -20.33
C GLN A 175 0.54 19.32 -19.08
N ASN A 176 1.85 19.57 -19.09
CA ASN A 176 2.52 20.28 -17.98
C ASN A 176 2.00 21.71 -17.80
N ILE A 177 1.65 22.41 -18.87
CA ILE A 177 1.03 23.74 -18.80
C ILE A 177 -0.37 23.65 -18.19
N ASN A 178 -1.20 22.69 -18.61
CA ASN A 178 -2.53 22.46 -18.05
C ASN A 178 -2.46 22.07 -16.56
N LEU A 179 -1.66 21.07 -16.19
CA LEU A 179 -1.41 20.68 -14.80
C LEU A 179 -0.91 21.86 -13.94
N LYS A 180 -0.12 22.76 -14.52
CA LYS A 180 0.38 23.98 -13.83
C LYS A 180 -0.68 25.07 -13.71
N ILE A 181 -1.67 25.11 -14.61
CA ILE A 181 -2.88 25.94 -14.51
C ILE A 181 -3.81 25.35 -13.44
N GLU A 182 -4.08 24.06 -13.45
CA GLU A 182 -4.89 23.32 -12.47
C GLU A 182 -4.30 23.45 -11.05
N VAL A 183 -2.98 23.24 -10.90
CA VAL A 183 -2.29 23.47 -9.62
C VAL A 183 -2.32 24.95 -9.20
N GLN A 184 -2.43 25.92 -10.12
CA GLN A 184 -2.72 27.30 -9.75
C GLN A 184 -4.19 27.51 -9.35
N GLN A 185 -5.15 26.93 -10.07
CA GLN A 185 -6.59 26.98 -9.76
C GLN A 185 -6.86 26.38 -8.39
N HIS A 186 -6.41 25.16 -8.12
CA HIS A 186 -6.49 24.52 -6.82
C HIS A 186 -5.72 25.27 -5.72
N ARG A 187 -4.59 25.95 -6.02
CA ARG A 187 -3.95 26.87 -5.05
C ARG A 187 -4.77 28.14 -4.79
N MET A 188 -5.55 28.62 -5.75
CA MET A 188 -6.49 29.73 -5.55
C MET A 188 -7.75 29.27 -4.81
N GLU A 189 -8.24 28.06 -5.07
CA GLU A 189 -9.38 27.45 -4.38
C GLU A 189 -9.02 27.10 -2.94
N LEU A 190 -7.86 26.48 -2.67
CA LEU A 190 -7.35 26.29 -1.31
C LEU A 190 -7.16 27.62 -0.58
N LYS A 191 -6.81 28.72 -1.27
CA LYS A 191 -6.81 30.07 -0.67
C LYS A 191 -8.23 30.60 -0.39
N LYS A 192 -9.19 30.39 -1.29
CA LYS A 192 -10.62 30.75 -1.09
C LYS A 192 -11.22 29.96 0.07
N LEU A 193 -11.08 28.64 0.08
CA LEU A 193 -11.53 27.73 1.12
C LEU A 193 -10.85 28.02 2.46
N LYS A 194 -9.53 28.22 2.49
CA LYS A 194 -8.84 28.60 3.73
C LYS A 194 -9.23 29.99 4.24
N LYS A 195 -9.61 30.93 3.35
CA LYS A 195 -10.25 32.20 3.75
C LYS A 195 -11.65 31.94 4.31
N LEU A 196 -12.48 31.14 3.64
CA LEU A 196 -13.84 30.81 4.06
C LEU A 196 -13.85 30.14 5.45
N VAL A 197 -12.97 29.17 5.68
CA VAL A 197 -12.78 28.52 7.00
C VAL A 197 -12.27 29.53 8.04
N LEU A 198 -11.43 30.51 7.68
CA LEU A 198 -11.03 31.62 8.56
C LEU A 198 -12.13 32.66 8.81
N GLU A 199 -13.14 32.73 7.94
CA GLU A 199 -14.34 33.56 8.11
C GLU A 199 -15.33 32.83 9.03
N GLN A 200 -15.63 31.57 8.73
CA GLN A 200 -16.49 30.68 9.52
C GLN A 200 -15.96 30.43 10.93
N THR A 201 -14.66 30.21 11.12
CA THR A 201 -14.09 30.07 12.48
C THR A 201 -14.15 31.37 13.28
N LYS A 202 -14.07 32.54 12.62
CA LYS A 202 -14.32 33.85 13.28
C LYS A 202 -15.80 34.09 13.57
N GLU A 203 -16.70 33.51 12.80
CA GLU A 203 -18.14 33.55 13.08
C GLU A 203 -18.50 32.59 14.22
N LEU A 204 -17.91 31.38 14.25
CA LEU A 204 -17.99 30.46 15.39
C LEU A 204 -17.40 31.09 16.66
N GLU A 205 -16.24 31.74 16.60
CA GLU A 205 -15.70 32.50 17.76
C GLU A 205 -16.67 33.61 18.24
N ARG A 206 -17.36 34.31 17.33
CA ARG A 206 -18.34 35.35 17.69
C ARG A 206 -19.60 34.75 18.30
N VAL A 207 -20.09 33.62 17.80
CA VAL A 207 -21.23 32.89 18.37
C VAL A 207 -20.85 32.36 19.77
N GLN A 208 -19.69 31.73 19.91
CA GLN A 208 -19.21 31.15 21.16
C GLN A 208 -18.89 32.22 22.23
N LYS A 209 -18.40 33.40 21.83
CA LYS A 209 -18.20 34.56 22.73
C LYS A 209 -19.47 35.44 22.89
N GLY A 210 -20.55 35.11 22.18
CA GLY A 210 -21.84 35.80 22.23
C GLY A 210 -22.90 35.11 23.10
N ALA A 211 -22.56 34.02 23.78
CA ALA A 211 -23.47 33.18 24.57
C ALA A 211 -23.90 33.81 25.92
N GLY A 212 -24.34 35.07 25.90
CA GLY A 212 -24.85 35.80 27.06
C GLY A 212 -26.23 36.42 26.78
N ALA A 213 -27.26 35.89 27.44
CA ALA A 213 -28.63 36.46 27.52
C ALA A 213 -29.45 36.66 26.21
N GLY A 214 -28.96 36.23 25.03
CA GLY A 214 -29.69 36.38 23.76
C GLY A 214 -30.48 35.17 23.23
N SER A 215 -30.23 33.95 23.74
CA SER A 215 -30.53 32.70 23.01
C SER A 215 -32.00 32.53 22.59
N ARG A 216 -32.94 32.48 23.55
CA ARG A 216 -34.35 32.10 23.30
C ARG A 216 -35.06 32.93 22.22
N SER A 217 -34.77 34.22 22.11
CA SER A 217 -35.39 35.06 21.08
C SER A 217 -34.81 34.82 19.69
N ARG A 218 -33.57 34.34 19.60
CA ARG A 218 -32.90 33.97 18.34
C ARG A 218 -33.25 32.53 17.94
N GLU A 219 -33.44 31.67 18.92
CA GLU A 219 -33.86 30.27 18.82
C GLU A 219 -35.26 30.17 18.19
N LEU A 220 -36.26 30.88 18.74
CA LEU A 220 -37.59 30.99 18.14
C LEU A 220 -37.55 31.62 16.73
N GLU A 221 -36.72 32.66 16.52
CA GLU A 221 -36.50 33.26 15.19
C GLU A 221 -35.83 32.29 14.20
N LEU A 222 -35.13 31.26 14.68
CA LEU A 222 -34.48 30.24 13.86
C LEU A 222 -35.41 29.05 13.62
N GLU A 223 -36.21 28.63 14.60
CA GLU A 223 -37.30 27.65 14.44
C GLU A 223 -38.35 28.15 13.45
N GLU A 224 -38.81 29.41 13.56
CA GLU A 224 -39.74 30.01 12.60
C GLU A 224 -39.16 30.03 11.18
N LYS A 225 -37.85 30.32 11.04
CA LYS A 225 -37.13 30.27 9.75
C LYS A 225 -36.85 28.84 9.28
N LEU A 226 -36.76 27.86 10.19
CA LEU A 226 -36.64 26.43 9.86
C LEU A 226 -37.98 25.90 9.36
N GLU A 227 -39.09 26.24 10.01
CA GLU A 227 -40.42 25.94 9.50
C GLU A 227 -40.71 26.66 8.18
N GLU A 228 -40.33 27.94 8.02
CA GLU A 228 -40.43 28.63 6.73
C GLU A 228 -39.61 27.91 5.66
N ARG A 229 -38.37 27.49 5.98
CA ARG A 229 -37.53 26.70 5.08
C ARG A 229 -38.11 25.32 4.79
N GLU A 230 -38.76 24.66 5.74
CA GLU A 230 -39.43 23.39 5.51
C GLU A 230 -40.73 23.53 4.71
N ARG A 231 -41.48 24.63 4.92
CA ARG A 231 -42.65 25.00 4.12
C ARG A 231 -42.21 25.32 2.69
N GLU A 232 -41.13 26.10 2.53
CA GLU A 232 -40.47 26.39 1.25
C GLU A 232 -39.92 25.11 0.59
N ILE A 233 -39.33 24.17 1.34
CA ILE A 233 -38.89 22.86 0.81
C ILE A 233 -40.08 21.97 0.43
N ARG A 234 -41.18 21.97 1.19
CA ARG A 234 -42.42 21.24 0.84
C ARG A 234 -43.10 21.85 -0.40
N GLU A 235 -43.06 23.17 -0.54
CA GLU A 235 -43.61 23.89 -1.69
C GLU A 235 -42.71 23.79 -2.93
N LEU A 236 -41.39 23.80 -2.77
CA LEU A 236 -40.41 23.46 -3.81
C LEU A 236 -40.53 22.00 -4.24
N ARG A 237 -40.76 21.04 -3.31
CA ARG A 237 -41.07 19.64 -3.66
C ARG A 237 -42.39 19.51 -4.42
N ARG A 238 -43.41 20.33 -4.12
CA ARG A 238 -44.64 20.43 -4.93
C ARG A 238 -44.40 21.06 -6.29
N ARG A 239 -43.58 22.11 -6.41
CA ARG A 239 -43.23 22.74 -7.70
C ARG A 239 -42.32 21.86 -8.55
N LYS A 240 -41.41 21.09 -7.96
CA LYS A 240 -40.51 20.17 -8.67
C LYS A 240 -41.24 18.95 -9.26
N ALA A 241 -42.50 18.71 -8.90
CA ALA A 241 -43.34 17.72 -9.57
C ALA A 241 -43.84 18.18 -10.97
N VAL A 242 -43.76 19.48 -11.30
CA VAL A 242 -44.09 20.05 -12.63
C VAL A 242 -43.18 21.25 -12.91
N GLY A 243 -41.91 21.00 -13.27
CA GLY A 243 -40.90 22.05 -13.52
C GLY A 243 -40.10 21.85 -14.81
N PRO A 244 -39.50 22.91 -15.40
CA PRO A 244 -38.91 22.84 -16.75
C PRO A 244 -37.66 21.95 -16.89
N GLU A 245 -36.98 21.62 -15.79
CA GLU A 245 -35.78 20.77 -15.79
C GLU A 245 -36.12 19.32 -16.21
N ASP A 246 -37.30 18.80 -15.84
CA ASP A 246 -37.83 17.53 -16.35
C ASP A 246 -38.06 17.59 -17.87
N GLY A 247 -38.41 18.77 -18.39
CA GLY A 247 -38.51 19.01 -19.83
C GLY A 247 -37.15 19.06 -20.53
N GLN A 248 -36.10 19.54 -19.86
CA GLN A 248 -34.74 19.49 -20.39
C GLN A 248 -34.14 18.09 -20.31
N LEU A 249 -34.37 17.34 -19.22
CA LEU A 249 -33.97 15.94 -19.12
C LEU A 249 -34.66 15.12 -20.20
N ARG A 250 -36.00 15.21 -20.33
CA ARG A 250 -36.74 14.51 -21.39
C ARG A 250 -36.35 14.95 -22.79
N ASN A 251 -36.04 16.22 -23.03
CA ASN A 251 -35.53 16.66 -24.35
C ASN A 251 -34.10 16.18 -24.63
N MET A 252 -33.31 15.81 -23.60
CA MET A 252 -32.01 15.16 -23.77
C MET A 252 -32.15 13.64 -23.88
N GLU A 253 -33.07 13.01 -23.14
CA GLU A 253 -33.43 11.59 -23.26
C GLU A 253 -34.05 11.29 -24.63
N ILE A 254 -34.97 12.14 -25.10
CA ILE A 254 -35.52 12.08 -26.47
C ILE A 254 -34.41 12.30 -27.50
N LYS A 255 -33.45 13.20 -27.27
CA LYS A 255 -32.31 13.36 -28.21
C LYS A 255 -31.32 12.21 -28.16
N CYS A 256 -31.10 11.59 -27.01
CA CYS A 256 -30.31 10.36 -26.92
C CYS A 256 -31.05 9.23 -27.64
N ALA A 257 -32.36 9.06 -27.45
CA ALA A 257 -33.17 8.09 -28.17
C ALA A 257 -33.25 8.39 -29.68
N GLU A 258 -33.35 9.65 -30.11
CA GLU A 258 -33.29 10.06 -31.52
C GLU A 258 -31.90 9.83 -32.12
N LEU A 259 -30.82 9.95 -31.33
CA LEU A 259 -29.45 9.66 -31.77
C LEU A 259 -29.14 8.16 -31.75
N GLU A 260 -29.68 7.39 -30.80
CA GLU A 260 -29.63 5.93 -30.74
C GLU A 260 -30.48 5.33 -31.86
N GLU A 261 -31.63 5.90 -32.18
CA GLU A 261 -32.43 5.51 -33.35
C GLU A 261 -31.75 5.94 -34.66
N GLN A 262 -31.11 7.11 -34.73
CA GLN A 262 -30.28 7.49 -35.89
C GLN A 262 -29.02 6.63 -36.03
N LEU A 263 -28.42 6.17 -34.93
CA LEU A 263 -27.30 5.24 -34.94
C LEU A 263 -27.77 3.84 -35.34
N ALA A 264 -28.86 3.33 -34.79
CA ALA A 264 -29.45 2.04 -35.19
C ALA A 264 -29.97 2.08 -36.64
N GLN A 265 -30.51 3.21 -37.12
CA GLN A 265 -30.85 3.41 -38.53
C GLN A 265 -29.58 3.55 -39.39
N ARG A 266 -28.47 4.11 -38.89
CA ARG A 266 -27.18 4.15 -39.59
C ARG A 266 -26.48 2.79 -39.62
N GLU A 267 -26.58 2.02 -38.55
CA GLU A 267 -26.09 0.65 -38.45
C GLU A 267 -26.95 -0.24 -39.35
N TYR A 268 -28.28 -0.07 -39.39
CA TYR A 268 -29.13 -0.76 -40.36
C TYR A 268 -28.93 -0.28 -41.80
N GLU A 269 -28.65 1.02 -42.05
CA GLU A 269 -28.23 1.51 -43.37
C GLU A 269 -26.86 0.95 -43.78
N LEU A 270 -25.94 0.77 -42.83
CA LEU A 270 -24.61 0.20 -43.07
C LEU A 270 -24.64 -1.33 -43.19
N GLU A 271 -25.46 -2.03 -42.43
CA GLU A 271 -25.72 -3.48 -42.57
C GLU A 271 -26.51 -3.76 -43.84
N SER A 272 -27.45 -2.89 -44.23
CA SER A 272 -28.14 -2.97 -45.52
C SER A 272 -27.21 -2.62 -46.68
N GLN A 273 -26.30 -1.65 -46.52
CA GLN A 273 -25.24 -1.39 -47.51
C GLN A 273 -24.17 -2.47 -47.52
N HIS A 274 -23.85 -3.12 -46.40
CA HIS A 274 -22.95 -4.26 -46.35
C HIS A 274 -23.59 -5.50 -46.95
N ALA A 275 -24.87 -5.78 -46.67
CA ALA A 275 -25.64 -6.82 -47.32
C ALA A 275 -25.79 -6.53 -48.82
N LEU A 276 -26.06 -5.29 -49.25
CA LEU A 276 -26.03 -4.94 -50.67
C LEU A 276 -24.62 -5.02 -51.26
N LEU A 277 -23.55 -4.73 -50.51
CA LEU A 277 -22.17 -4.86 -50.98
C LEU A 277 -21.71 -6.32 -51.00
N GLU A 278 -22.24 -7.17 -50.14
CA GLU A 278 -22.01 -8.62 -50.07
C GLU A 278 -22.82 -9.34 -51.16
N ASP A 279 -24.09 -8.97 -51.37
CA ASP A 279 -24.90 -9.34 -52.54
C ASP A 279 -24.24 -8.81 -53.84
N ASN A 280 -23.74 -7.56 -53.87
CA ASN A 280 -22.96 -7.06 -55.02
C ASN A 280 -21.57 -7.70 -55.12
N GLN A 281 -21.03 -8.33 -54.07
CA GLN A 281 -19.76 -9.06 -54.13
C GLN A 281 -19.99 -10.51 -54.56
N GLU A 282 -21.07 -11.16 -54.14
CA GLU A 282 -21.52 -12.43 -54.70
C GLU A 282 -22.01 -12.27 -56.15
N GLU A 283 -22.75 -11.20 -56.48
CA GLU A 283 -23.05 -10.85 -57.86
C GLU A 283 -21.76 -10.45 -58.60
N MET A 284 -20.82 -9.70 -58.03
CA MET A 284 -19.53 -9.46 -58.71
C MET A 284 -18.69 -10.72 -58.87
N PHE A 285 -18.78 -11.73 -58.00
CA PHE A 285 -18.12 -13.02 -58.21
C PHE A 285 -18.85 -13.83 -59.30
N ARG A 286 -20.19 -13.93 -59.26
CA ARG A 286 -21.00 -14.57 -60.32
C ARG A 286 -20.85 -13.85 -61.67
N LEU A 287 -20.72 -12.53 -61.66
CA LEU A 287 -20.52 -11.68 -62.83
C LEU A 287 -19.06 -11.60 -63.25
N GLN A 288 -18.08 -11.84 -62.38
CA GLN A 288 -16.69 -12.06 -62.79
C GLN A 288 -16.53 -13.44 -63.43
N ASP A 289 -17.17 -14.49 -62.90
CA ASP A 289 -17.26 -15.80 -63.56
C ASP A 289 -17.98 -15.71 -64.93
N LEU A 290 -18.97 -14.81 -65.07
CA LEU A 290 -19.65 -14.57 -66.35
C LEU A 290 -18.90 -13.60 -67.29
N LEU A 291 -18.23 -12.54 -66.81
CA LEU A 291 -17.43 -11.62 -67.64
C LEU A 291 -16.10 -12.25 -68.08
N ALA A 292 -15.47 -13.07 -67.22
CA ALA A 292 -14.35 -13.93 -67.64
C ALA A 292 -14.75 -14.92 -68.74
N GLN A 293 -16.05 -15.12 -68.96
CA GLN A 293 -16.61 -15.93 -70.03
C GLN A 293 -17.27 -15.11 -71.16
N LYS A 294 -17.53 -13.80 -71.00
CA LYS A 294 -18.04 -12.93 -72.08
C LYS A 294 -18.00 -11.41 -71.81
N GLY A 295 -17.49 -10.68 -72.80
CA GLY A 295 -17.58 -9.22 -72.93
C GLY A 295 -16.27 -8.51 -72.58
N GLU A 296 -15.55 -7.83 -73.48
CA GLU A 296 -15.89 -7.30 -74.81
C GLU A 296 -17.06 -6.29 -74.81
N THR A 297 -16.80 -5.08 -75.34
CA THR A 297 -17.72 -3.95 -75.61
C THR A 297 -18.16 -3.00 -74.47
N SER A 298 -18.44 -1.76 -74.90
CA SER A 298 -19.11 -0.62 -74.21
C SER A 298 -18.49 -0.03 -72.93
N VAL A 299 -17.77 1.07 -73.13
CA VAL A 299 -17.67 2.21 -72.20
C VAL A 299 -18.93 3.09 -72.33
N ASP A 300 -19.27 3.85 -71.29
CA ASP A 300 -20.07 5.08 -71.33
C ASP A 300 -19.72 5.96 -70.10
N GLU A 301 -20.04 7.25 -69.99
CA GLU A 301 -19.98 8.34 -71.00
C GLU A 301 -19.64 9.67 -70.26
N ALA A 302 -20.10 9.85 -69.02
CA ALA A 302 -19.84 11.05 -68.21
C ALA A 302 -18.38 11.22 -67.73
N GLY A 303 -17.61 10.14 -67.67
CA GLY A 303 -16.17 10.20 -67.40
C GLY A 303 -15.33 10.68 -68.59
N GLU A 304 -15.92 10.70 -69.79
CA GLU A 304 -15.20 10.90 -71.05
C GLU A 304 -14.55 12.26 -71.13
N ARG A 305 -15.27 13.37 -70.87
CA ARG A 305 -14.67 14.72 -70.98
C ARG A 305 -13.52 15.02 -70.01
N ARG A 306 -13.16 14.08 -69.13
CA ARG A 306 -11.88 14.07 -68.38
C ARG A 306 -10.95 12.94 -68.81
N ARG A 307 -11.47 11.77 -69.22
CA ARG A 307 -10.76 10.78 -70.04
C ARG A 307 -10.27 11.47 -71.32
N ASP A 308 -11.03 11.77 -72.38
CA ASP A 308 -10.76 12.66 -73.55
C ASP A 308 -9.43 13.45 -73.59
N ARG A 309 -9.06 14.20 -72.56
CA ARG A 309 -7.78 14.96 -72.51
C ARG A 309 -6.58 14.11 -72.10
N MET A 310 -6.79 13.14 -71.22
CA MET A 310 -5.87 12.02 -70.99
C MET A 310 -5.96 10.98 -72.10
N ALA A 311 -7.15 10.70 -72.64
CA ALA A 311 -7.41 9.74 -73.70
C ALA A 311 -6.77 10.20 -74.99
N ARG A 312 -6.98 11.43 -75.49
CA ARG A 312 -6.20 11.94 -76.65
C ARG A 312 -4.70 11.94 -76.43
N ARG A 313 -4.23 12.03 -75.18
CA ARG A 313 -2.79 11.93 -74.86
C ARG A 313 -2.30 10.48 -74.75
N ILE A 314 -3.19 9.56 -74.41
CA ILE A 314 -2.97 8.11 -74.39
C ILE A 314 -3.07 7.59 -75.82
N GLU A 315 -4.14 7.88 -76.57
CA GLU A 315 -4.33 7.75 -78.02
C GLU A 315 -3.19 8.37 -78.85
N GLU A 316 -2.63 9.54 -78.50
CA GLU A 316 -1.39 10.05 -79.12
C GLU A 316 -0.18 9.12 -78.88
N LEU A 317 -0.09 8.51 -77.70
CA LEU A 317 1.00 7.60 -77.31
C LEU A 317 0.73 6.14 -77.74
N GLU A 318 -0.52 5.74 -77.91
CA GLU A 318 -1.00 4.44 -78.35
C GLU A 318 -0.97 4.39 -79.87
N ALA A 319 -1.39 5.45 -80.58
CA ALA A 319 -1.09 5.60 -81.99
C ALA A 319 0.42 5.66 -82.23
N GLN A 320 1.23 6.33 -81.38
CA GLN A 320 2.69 6.24 -81.51
C GLN A 320 3.25 4.86 -81.18
N ASN A 321 2.64 4.08 -80.28
CA ASN A 321 3.06 2.69 -80.02
C ASN A 321 2.57 1.72 -81.11
N GLU A 322 1.42 1.98 -81.73
CA GLU A 322 0.86 1.15 -82.80
C GLU A 322 1.52 1.49 -84.14
N ASP A 323 1.83 2.76 -84.42
CA ASP A 323 2.73 3.17 -85.50
C ASP A 323 4.11 2.52 -85.30
N LEU A 324 4.65 2.50 -84.07
CA LEU A 324 5.93 1.82 -83.78
C LEU A 324 5.83 0.29 -83.88
N ARG A 325 4.67 -0.33 -83.57
CA ARG A 325 4.43 -1.76 -83.78
C ARG A 325 4.28 -2.11 -85.25
N LEU A 326 3.46 -1.38 -85.99
CA LEU A 326 3.35 -1.50 -87.45
C LEU A 326 4.71 -1.28 -88.11
N VAL A 327 5.54 -0.32 -87.65
CA VAL A 327 6.91 -0.13 -88.14
C VAL A 327 7.88 -1.25 -87.71
N ILE A 328 7.60 -1.98 -86.63
CA ILE A 328 8.35 -3.18 -86.21
C ILE A 328 7.91 -4.41 -87.00
N ASP A 329 6.61 -4.57 -87.24
CA ASP A 329 6.02 -5.67 -87.99
C ASP A 329 6.33 -5.51 -89.50
N ASP A 330 6.21 -4.30 -90.07
CA ASP A 330 6.72 -3.93 -91.40
C ASP A 330 8.23 -4.25 -91.50
N GLN A 331 9.02 -3.95 -90.46
CA GLN A 331 10.45 -4.29 -90.46
C GLN A 331 10.71 -5.80 -90.33
N ALA A 332 9.84 -6.55 -89.63
CA ALA A 332 9.92 -8.00 -89.57
C ALA A 332 9.56 -8.63 -90.93
N GLU A 333 8.50 -8.18 -91.59
CA GLU A 333 8.14 -8.60 -92.94
C GLU A 333 9.22 -8.22 -93.97
N LEU A 334 9.86 -7.05 -93.82
CA LEU A 334 10.95 -6.63 -94.70
C LEU A 334 12.27 -7.38 -94.40
N ILE A 335 12.43 -7.96 -93.21
CA ILE A 335 13.50 -8.92 -92.90
C ILE A 335 13.19 -10.27 -93.54
N THR A 336 11.97 -10.82 -93.40
CA THR A 336 11.63 -12.11 -94.03
C THR A 336 11.71 -12.02 -95.56
N GLN A 337 11.23 -10.93 -96.17
CA GLN A 337 11.39 -10.69 -97.61
C GLN A 337 12.87 -10.60 -98.01
N ARG A 338 13.76 -10.10 -97.14
CA ARG A 338 15.21 -10.06 -97.37
C ARG A 338 15.92 -11.38 -97.16
N GLU A 339 15.33 -12.29 -96.40
CA GLU A 339 15.81 -13.66 -96.24
C GLU A 339 15.35 -14.51 -97.43
N ASP A 340 14.09 -14.36 -97.88
CA ASP A 340 13.56 -14.94 -99.13
C ASP A 340 14.36 -14.46 -100.36
N GLU A 341 14.54 -13.14 -100.55
CA GLU A 341 15.37 -12.55 -101.62
C GLU A 341 16.81 -13.12 -101.61
N LYS A 342 17.33 -13.47 -100.44
CA LYS A 342 18.68 -14.00 -100.25
C LYS A 342 18.78 -15.49 -100.58
N GLU A 343 17.72 -16.28 -100.36
CA GLU A 343 17.67 -17.69 -100.76
C GLU A 343 17.46 -17.80 -102.29
N ASP A 344 16.55 -17.02 -102.88
CA ASP A 344 16.39 -16.91 -104.35
C ASP A 344 17.71 -16.52 -105.06
N LEU A 345 18.48 -15.60 -104.47
CA LEU A 345 19.80 -15.20 -105.00
C LEU A 345 20.88 -16.28 -104.81
N ALA A 346 20.78 -17.13 -103.79
CA ALA A 346 21.71 -18.25 -103.59
C ALA A 346 21.48 -19.34 -104.66
N ASP A 347 20.22 -19.73 -104.87
CA ASP A 347 19.81 -20.69 -105.90
C ASP A 347 20.20 -20.21 -107.31
N MET A 348 20.05 -18.90 -107.58
CA MET A 348 20.46 -18.33 -108.87
C MET A 348 22.00 -18.34 -109.06
N VAL A 349 22.79 -18.17 -107.99
CA VAL A 349 24.26 -18.29 -108.05
C VAL A 349 24.70 -19.73 -108.29
N GLU A 350 24.03 -20.72 -107.70
CA GLU A 350 24.32 -22.15 -107.95
C GLU A 350 23.93 -22.57 -109.38
N SER A 351 22.78 -22.11 -109.87
CA SER A 351 22.36 -22.28 -111.27
C SER A 351 23.36 -21.68 -112.28
N LEU A 352 23.89 -20.48 -111.99
CA LEU A 352 24.89 -19.83 -112.84
C LEU A 352 26.26 -20.51 -112.81
N ARG A 353 26.64 -21.19 -111.71
CA ARG A 353 27.85 -22.03 -111.66
C ARG A 353 27.75 -23.22 -112.60
N LEU A 354 26.66 -23.97 -112.53
CA LEU A 354 26.42 -25.13 -113.39
C LEU A 354 26.44 -24.75 -114.88
N GLN A 355 25.90 -23.58 -115.24
CA GLN A 355 25.94 -23.07 -116.61
C GLN A 355 27.36 -22.70 -117.09
N LEU A 356 28.28 -22.33 -116.20
CA LEU A 356 29.67 -22.03 -116.56
C LEU A 356 30.48 -23.30 -116.84
N GLU A 357 30.34 -24.35 -116.02
CA GLU A 357 30.99 -25.65 -116.25
C GLU A 357 30.52 -26.27 -117.59
N ASP A 358 29.21 -26.25 -117.85
CA ASP A 358 28.60 -26.77 -119.09
C ASP A 358 29.02 -25.96 -120.35
N LEU A 359 29.50 -24.72 -120.19
CA LEU A 359 30.09 -23.90 -121.26
C LEU A 359 31.61 -24.13 -121.43
N GLN A 360 32.33 -24.51 -120.39
CA GLN A 360 33.77 -24.83 -120.48
C GLN A 360 33.98 -26.13 -121.27
N HIS A 361 33.27 -27.21 -120.92
CA HIS A 361 33.41 -28.50 -121.61
C HIS A 361 32.99 -28.47 -123.10
N ARG A 362 32.09 -27.56 -123.50
CA ARG A 362 31.77 -27.35 -124.92
C ARG A 362 32.90 -26.67 -125.72
N ARG A 363 33.67 -25.78 -125.09
CA ARG A 363 34.81 -25.10 -125.76
C ARG A 363 36.01 -26.02 -125.97
N GLU A 364 36.23 -26.96 -125.05
CA GLU A 364 37.34 -27.92 -125.11
C GLU A 364 37.15 -28.91 -126.27
N ALA A 365 35.92 -29.35 -126.53
CA ALA A 365 35.60 -30.24 -127.66
C ALA A 365 35.81 -29.58 -129.04
N GLU A 366 35.47 -28.31 -129.20
CA GLU A 366 35.55 -27.62 -130.50
C GLU A 366 36.97 -27.29 -130.98
N ALA A 367 37.99 -27.39 -130.12
CA ALA A 367 39.35 -26.99 -130.45
C ALA A 367 40.10 -27.99 -131.35
N ILE A 368 39.70 -29.27 -131.34
CA ILE A 368 40.54 -30.39 -131.82
C ILE A 368 40.27 -30.72 -133.31
N GLU A 369 39.07 -30.50 -133.84
CA GLU A 369 38.68 -30.97 -135.19
C GLU A 369 39.04 -30.04 -136.37
N ARG A 370 39.94 -29.06 -136.23
CA ARG A 370 40.10 -27.97 -137.24
C ARG A 370 41.47 -27.74 -137.88
N SER A 371 42.48 -28.60 -137.69
CA SER A 371 43.84 -28.36 -138.24
C SER A 371 44.45 -29.45 -139.13
N GLU A 372 43.75 -30.55 -139.44
CA GLU A 372 44.27 -31.59 -140.34
C GLU A 372 43.74 -31.47 -141.80
N SER A 373 44.61 -31.79 -142.77
CA SER A 373 44.33 -32.02 -144.20
C SER A 373 43.90 -30.83 -145.09
N ARG A 374 44.81 -29.88 -145.42
CA ARG A 374 44.63 -29.06 -146.64
C ARG A 374 45.83 -28.47 -147.41
N ALA A 375 47.07 -28.86 -147.10
CA ALA A 375 48.27 -28.35 -147.82
C ALA A 375 49.34 -29.43 -148.12
N GLN A 376 48.94 -30.70 -148.24
CA GLN A 376 49.80 -31.70 -148.88
C GLN A 376 49.79 -31.49 -150.41
N ILE A 377 50.93 -31.80 -151.04
CA ILE A 377 51.12 -31.89 -152.51
C ILE A 377 51.01 -30.53 -153.22
N LEU A 378 52.13 -29.81 -153.29
CA LEU A 378 52.83 -29.57 -154.57
C LEU A 378 54.26 -29.01 -154.32
N GLU A 379 55.25 -29.76 -154.79
CA GLU A 379 56.60 -29.26 -155.16
C GLU A 379 57.55 -28.81 -154.02
N GLU A 380 57.49 -29.43 -152.83
CA GLU A 380 58.14 -30.70 -152.42
C GLU A 380 59.57 -31.03 -152.96
N ARG A 381 60.23 -30.09 -153.66
CA ARG A 381 61.58 -30.25 -154.22
C ARG A 381 62.51 -29.06 -153.98
N GLU A 382 62.13 -27.84 -154.34
CA GLU A 382 62.88 -26.64 -153.94
C GLU A 382 62.75 -26.41 -152.42
N GLU A 383 61.62 -26.85 -151.85
CA GLU A 383 61.43 -26.95 -150.41
C GLU A 383 62.53 -27.78 -149.72
N ARG A 384 63.20 -28.75 -150.36
CA ARG A 384 64.11 -29.66 -149.62
C ARG A 384 65.38 -28.99 -149.11
N GLU A 385 65.95 -28.03 -149.85
CA GLU A 385 67.12 -27.28 -149.40
C GLU A 385 66.71 -26.21 -148.35
N MET A 386 65.58 -25.54 -148.57
CA MET A 386 64.97 -24.63 -147.57
C MET A 386 64.46 -25.37 -146.32
N VAL A 387 64.15 -26.67 -146.40
CA VAL A 387 63.75 -27.53 -145.28
C VAL A 387 64.98 -28.09 -144.55
N GLU A 388 66.16 -28.24 -145.15
CA GLU A 388 67.34 -28.53 -144.32
C GLU A 388 67.73 -27.32 -143.46
N GLU A 389 67.76 -26.10 -144.01
CA GLU A 389 67.94 -24.88 -143.21
C GLU A 389 66.76 -24.64 -142.25
N GLY A 390 65.53 -24.84 -142.72
CA GLY A 390 64.31 -24.71 -141.92
C GLY A 390 64.21 -25.75 -140.80
N MET A 391 64.64 -27.00 -141.00
CA MET A 391 64.66 -28.06 -139.99
C MET A 391 65.81 -27.87 -139.01
N ASN A 392 66.92 -27.24 -139.42
CA ASN A 392 67.93 -26.73 -138.47
C ASN A 392 67.32 -25.64 -137.59
N ALA A 393 66.73 -24.59 -138.19
CA ALA A 393 66.08 -23.51 -137.44
C ALA A 393 64.88 -23.96 -136.59
N VAL A 394 64.16 -25.02 -136.99
CA VAL A 394 63.10 -25.65 -136.19
C VAL A 394 63.67 -26.54 -135.09
N ARG A 395 64.79 -27.26 -135.30
CA ARG A 395 65.48 -27.97 -134.20
C ARG A 395 66.07 -27.00 -133.18
N ASP A 396 66.61 -25.88 -133.61
CA ASP A 396 67.13 -24.83 -132.72
C ASP A 396 66.00 -24.14 -131.95
N LYS A 397 64.85 -23.85 -132.59
CA LYS A 397 63.65 -23.35 -131.91
C LYS A 397 63.01 -24.39 -130.99
N LEU A 398 62.98 -25.67 -131.37
CA LEU A 398 62.50 -26.76 -130.53
C LEU A 398 63.40 -26.87 -129.29
N ALA A 399 64.72 -26.87 -129.46
CA ALA A 399 65.68 -26.88 -128.35
C ALA A 399 65.53 -25.64 -127.45
N ALA A 400 65.37 -24.44 -128.04
CA ALA A 400 65.12 -23.22 -127.27
C ALA A 400 63.80 -23.30 -126.49
N ILE A 401 62.70 -23.74 -127.11
CA ILE A 401 61.39 -23.92 -126.44
C ILE A 401 61.46 -25.03 -125.39
N THR A 402 62.23 -26.11 -125.60
CA THR A 402 62.46 -27.15 -124.59
C THR A 402 63.29 -26.62 -123.43
N ILE A 403 64.28 -25.76 -123.66
CA ILE A 403 65.07 -25.11 -122.60
C ILE A 403 64.24 -24.05 -121.86
N GLU A 404 63.40 -23.26 -122.54
CA GLU A 404 62.48 -22.31 -121.92
C GLU A 404 61.38 -23.03 -121.14
N LEU A 405 60.87 -24.17 -121.64
CA LEU A 405 59.93 -25.04 -120.93
C LEU A 405 60.60 -25.62 -119.69
N GLN A 406 61.79 -26.21 -119.81
CA GLN A 406 62.57 -26.73 -118.68
C GLN A 406 62.83 -25.63 -117.65
N GLN A 407 63.24 -24.42 -118.07
CA GLN A 407 63.43 -23.29 -117.15
C GLN A 407 62.14 -22.83 -116.48
N LYS A 408 60.98 -23.00 -117.14
CA LYS A 408 59.66 -22.67 -116.56
C LYS A 408 59.14 -23.79 -115.66
N GLU A 409 59.47 -25.04 -115.94
CA GLU A 409 59.26 -26.20 -115.06
C GLU A 409 60.13 -26.06 -113.81
N ASP A 410 61.43 -25.78 -113.96
CA ASP A 410 62.36 -25.50 -112.86
C ASP A 410 61.91 -24.27 -112.02
N GLU A 411 61.44 -23.18 -112.65
CA GLU A 411 60.85 -22.02 -111.95
C GLU A 411 59.55 -22.38 -111.20
N LEU A 412 58.74 -23.29 -111.74
CA LEU A 412 57.51 -23.75 -111.10
C LEU A 412 57.81 -24.73 -109.96
N GLU A 413 58.80 -25.62 -110.09
CA GLU A 413 59.27 -26.47 -108.99
C GLU A 413 59.83 -25.64 -107.84
N MET A 414 60.68 -24.63 -108.14
CA MET A 414 61.19 -23.69 -107.14
C MET A 414 60.06 -22.93 -106.43
N LYS A 415 59.06 -22.42 -107.17
CA LYS A 415 57.91 -21.73 -106.55
C LYS A 415 56.98 -22.66 -105.80
N ASN A 416 56.81 -23.90 -106.24
CA ASN A 416 56.05 -24.91 -105.51
C ASN A 416 56.77 -25.27 -104.19
N ALA A 417 58.11 -25.32 -104.18
CA ALA A 417 58.89 -25.48 -102.96
C ALA A 417 58.72 -24.26 -102.02
N GLU A 418 58.85 -23.03 -102.52
CA GLU A 418 58.58 -21.81 -101.75
C GLU A 418 57.16 -21.78 -101.16
N ILE A 419 56.16 -22.22 -101.92
CA ILE A 419 54.76 -22.34 -101.46
C ILE A 419 54.63 -23.42 -100.38
N VAL A 420 55.27 -24.58 -100.51
CA VAL A 420 55.26 -25.65 -99.50
C VAL A 420 55.95 -25.22 -98.21
N ASP A 421 57.08 -24.51 -98.30
CA ASP A 421 57.77 -23.97 -97.12
C ASP A 421 56.92 -22.90 -96.42
N LEU A 422 56.30 -21.98 -97.16
CA LEU A 422 55.38 -20.97 -96.61
C LEU A 422 54.10 -21.58 -95.99
N ILE A 423 53.54 -22.63 -96.59
CA ILE A 423 52.44 -23.41 -95.98
C ILE A 423 52.93 -24.04 -94.67
N GLY A 424 54.12 -24.65 -94.67
CA GLY A 424 54.71 -25.23 -93.47
C GLY A 424 55.03 -24.20 -92.38
N GLU A 425 55.35 -22.96 -92.73
CA GLU A 425 55.50 -21.86 -91.76
C GLU A 425 54.15 -21.42 -91.19
N HIS A 426 53.14 -21.17 -92.04
CA HIS A 426 51.79 -20.85 -91.59
C HIS A 426 51.14 -21.95 -90.73
N GLU A 427 51.40 -23.24 -91.03
CA GLU A 427 50.94 -24.36 -90.20
C GLU A 427 51.59 -24.36 -88.81
N ARG A 428 52.87 -23.98 -88.69
CA ARG A 428 53.56 -23.86 -87.40
C ARG A 428 53.03 -22.67 -86.61
N ASP A 429 52.87 -21.52 -87.24
CA ASP A 429 52.32 -20.32 -86.60
C ASP A 429 50.87 -20.54 -86.14
N ALA A 430 50.05 -21.22 -86.95
CA ALA A 430 48.70 -21.62 -86.55
C ALA A 430 48.70 -22.57 -85.34
N GLN A 431 49.60 -23.57 -85.30
CA GLN A 431 49.74 -24.45 -84.13
C GLN A 431 50.24 -23.72 -82.87
N VAL A 432 51.10 -22.71 -83.02
CA VAL A 432 51.59 -21.88 -81.91
C VAL A 432 50.46 -20.97 -81.37
N LEU A 433 49.69 -20.34 -82.26
CA LEU A 433 48.51 -19.54 -81.89
C LEU A 433 47.43 -20.40 -81.22
N GLU A 434 47.18 -21.62 -81.74
CA GLU A 434 46.23 -22.55 -81.13
C GLU A 434 46.69 -22.99 -79.72
N GLN A 435 47.99 -23.25 -79.53
CA GLN A 435 48.56 -23.55 -78.20
C GLN A 435 48.47 -22.37 -77.23
N GLN A 436 48.71 -21.15 -77.71
CA GLN A 436 48.55 -19.93 -76.91
C GLN A 436 47.09 -19.72 -76.49
N TRP A 437 46.15 -19.81 -77.44
CA TRP A 437 44.71 -19.70 -77.15
C TRP A 437 44.20 -20.81 -76.24
N ARG A 438 44.72 -22.04 -76.35
CA ARG A 438 44.43 -23.12 -75.40
C ARG A 438 44.93 -22.79 -73.99
N GLY A 439 46.15 -22.26 -73.87
CA GLY A 439 46.69 -21.77 -72.60
C GLY A 439 45.85 -20.66 -71.98
N GLU A 440 45.53 -19.60 -72.75
CA GLU A 440 44.68 -18.49 -72.29
C GLU A 440 43.27 -18.96 -71.89
N VAL A 441 42.68 -19.92 -72.61
CA VAL A 441 41.39 -20.53 -72.26
C VAL A 441 41.49 -21.43 -71.03
N GLU A 442 42.60 -22.10 -70.78
CA GLU A 442 42.84 -22.89 -69.57
C GLU A 442 43.09 -22.01 -68.34
N GLU A 443 43.85 -20.91 -68.48
CA GLU A 443 43.99 -19.88 -67.44
C GLU A 443 42.65 -19.20 -67.12
N ALA A 444 41.88 -18.82 -68.14
CA ALA A 444 40.55 -18.23 -67.95
C ALA A 444 39.56 -19.22 -67.30
N ARG A 445 39.66 -20.53 -67.58
CA ARG A 445 38.88 -21.57 -66.90
C ARG A 445 39.28 -21.70 -65.43
N GLY A 446 40.59 -21.69 -65.13
CA GLY A 446 41.10 -21.70 -63.76
C GLY A 446 40.57 -20.51 -62.95
N LEU A 447 40.65 -19.29 -63.49
CA LEU A 447 40.08 -18.10 -62.84
C LEU A 447 38.56 -18.18 -62.64
N VAL A 448 37.82 -18.80 -63.57
CA VAL A 448 36.37 -19.04 -63.41
C VAL A 448 36.08 -20.12 -62.36
N GLU A 449 36.96 -21.11 -62.18
CA GLU A 449 36.85 -22.12 -61.12
C GLU A 449 37.18 -21.51 -59.74
N GLU A 450 38.27 -20.75 -59.60
CA GLU A 450 38.59 -19.98 -58.39
C GLU A 450 37.45 -19.02 -57.99
N LEU A 451 36.85 -18.30 -58.95
CA LEU A 451 35.72 -17.42 -58.67
C LEU A 451 34.45 -18.18 -58.26
N ARG A 452 34.23 -19.40 -58.78
CA ARG A 452 33.11 -20.27 -58.35
C ARG A 452 33.31 -20.78 -56.93
N ASP A 453 34.52 -21.20 -56.57
CA ASP A 453 34.84 -21.64 -55.22
C ASP A 453 34.70 -20.49 -54.22
N VAL A 454 35.18 -19.29 -54.54
CA VAL A 454 34.99 -18.08 -53.71
C VAL A 454 33.51 -17.72 -53.58
N ILE A 455 32.68 -17.89 -54.62
CA ILE A 455 31.22 -17.70 -54.52
C ILE A 455 30.60 -18.77 -53.61
N ALA A 456 30.99 -20.04 -53.76
CA ALA A 456 30.49 -21.14 -52.93
C ALA A 456 30.86 -20.97 -51.44
N GLU A 457 32.06 -20.47 -51.13
CA GLU A 457 32.46 -20.06 -49.78
C GLU A 457 31.57 -18.93 -49.25
N ARG A 458 31.36 -17.86 -50.03
CA ARG A 458 30.50 -16.73 -49.64
C ARG A 458 29.03 -17.14 -49.45
N ASP A 459 28.52 -18.07 -50.24
CA ASP A 459 27.17 -18.63 -50.10
C ASP A 459 27.06 -19.53 -48.86
N ALA A 460 28.11 -20.29 -48.54
CA ALA A 460 28.18 -21.07 -47.30
C ALA A 460 28.23 -20.17 -46.05
N GLU A 461 29.11 -19.17 -46.03
CA GLU A 461 29.17 -18.13 -44.99
C GLU A 461 27.82 -17.42 -44.84
N SER A 462 27.20 -17.03 -45.96
CA SER A 462 25.89 -16.36 -45.97
C SER A 462 24.77 -17.26 -45.45
N LYS A 463 24.85 -18.57 -45.66
CA LYS A 463 23.89 -19.55 -45.14
C LYS A 463 24.08 -19.78 -43.63
N GLU A 464 25.32 -19.89 -43.15
CA GLU A 464 25.64 -20.00 -41.73
C GLU A 464 25.19 -18.74 -40.97
N LEU A 465 25.45 -17.54 -41.51
CA LEU A 465 24.94 -16.28 -40.95
C LEU A 465 23.41 -16.22 -40.90
N ARG A 466 22.70 -16.69 -41.94
CA ARG A 466 21.22 -16.78 -41.92
C ARG A 466 20.72 -17.78 -40.87
N MET A 467 21.41 -18.90 -40.68
CA MET A 467 21.07 -19.86 -39.62
C MET A 467 21.25 -19.24 -38.23
N HIS A 468 22.37 -18.56 -37.97
CA HIS A 468 22.57 -17.87 -36.70
C HIS A 468 21.58 -16.71 -36.47
N ILE A 469 21.18 -15.98 -37.51
CA ILE A 469 20.11 -14.97 -37.40
C ILE A 469 18.79 -15.65 -36.97
N ALA A 470 18.39 -16.73 -37.63
CA ALA A 470 17.18 -17.48 -37.26
C ALA A 470 17.27 -18.11 -35.85
N GLU A 471 18.45 -18.57 -35.41
CA GLU A 471 18.69 -19.05 -34.04
C GLU A 471 18.56 -17.92 -33.01
N TYR A 472 19.08 -16.72 -33.31
CA TYR A 472 18.94 -15.55 -32.44
C TYR A 472 17.51 -15.01 -32.41
N GLU A 473 16.81 -14.97 -33.54
CA GLU A 473 15.40 -14.61 -33.66
C GLU A 473 14.52 -15.58 -32.86
N ALA A 474 14.70 -16.90 -33.06
CA ALA A 474 13.99 -17.92 -32.30
C ALA A 474 14.29 -17.83 -30.80
N ASN A 475 15.54 -17.67 -30.37
CA ASN A 475 15.88 -17.49 -28.95
C ASN A 475 15.33 -16.16 -28.38
N ASN A 476 15.21 -15.11 -29.19
CA ASN A 476 14.62 -13.84 -28.76
C ASN A 476 13.10 -13.96 -28.60
N GLU A 477 12.41 -14.63 -29.51
CA GLU A 477 10.99 -14.99 -29.38
C GLU A 477 10.75 -15.86 -28.14
N ASP A 478 11.59 -16.87 -27.95
CA ASP A 478 11.57 -17.75 -26.79
C ASP A 478 11.83 -16.97 -25.47
N LEU A 479 12.51 -15.82 -25.52
CA LEU A 479 12.65 -14.88 -24.40
C LEU A 479 11.42 -13.97 -24.25
N HIS A 480 10.84 -13.45 -25.33
CA HIS A 480 9.62 -12.64 -25.31
C HIS A 480 8.46 -13.42 -24.68
N VAL A 481 8.19 -14.65 -25.12
CA VAL A 481 7.16 -15.53 -24.52
C VAL A 481 7.42 -15.78 -23.03
N LYS A 482 8.68 -15.89 -22.59
CA LYS A 482 9.03 -16.04 -21.17
C LYS A 482 8.83 -14.74 -20.38
N PHE A 483 9.05 -13.57 -20.99
CA PHE A 483 8.76 -12.27 -20.37
C PHE A 483 7.26 -12.01 -20.28
N GLU A 484 6.48 -12.32 -21.32
CA GLU A 484 5.02 -12.21 -21.32
C GLU A 484 4.38 -13.13 -20.29
N ALA A 485 4.81 -14.39 -20.21
CA ALA A 485 4.35 -15.30 -19.15
C ALA A 485 4.73 -14.83 -17.74
N ALA A 486 5.88 -14.17 -17.57
CA ALA A 486 6.29 -13.58 -16.29
C ALA A 486 5.51 -12.29 -15.95
N LEU A 487 5.15 -11.49 -16.94
CA LEU A 487 4.29 -10.32 -16.78
C LEU A 487 2.86 -10.74 -16.41
N ALA A 488 2.25 -11.65 -17.16
CA ALA A 488 0.92 -12.18 -16.87
C ALA A 488 0.84 -12.82 -15.47
N HIS A 489 1.89 -13.53 -15.03
CA HIS A 489 1.96 -14.02 -13.64
C HIS A 489 2.05 -12.87 -12.63
N LEU A 490 2.83 -11.80 -12.89
CA LEU A 490 2.92 -10.66 -11.98
C LEU A 490 1.65 -9.80 -11.96
N GLU A 491 0.91 -9.75 -13.05
CA GLU A 491 -0.41 -9.11 -13.16
C GLU A 491 -1.44 -9.91 -12.38
N GLN A 492 -1.55 -11.23 -12.58
CA GLN A 492 -2.40 -12.12 -11.77
C GLN A 492 -2.02 -12.04 -10.27
N GLU A 493 -0.73 -12.06 -9.93
CA GLU A 493 -0.27 -11.92 -8.54
C GLU A 493 -0.53 -10.50 -7.98
N SER A 494 -0.82 -9.50 -8.82
CA SER A 494 -1.33 -8.19 -8.36
C SER A 494 -2.83 -8.26 -8.14
N GLU A 495 -3.61 -8.72 -9.13
CA GLU A 495 -5.07 -8.85 -9.04
C GLU A 495 -5.51 -9.69 -7.83
N GLU A 496 -4.81 -10.80 -7.55
CA GLU A 496 -5.04 -11.61 -6.35
C GLU A 496 -4.80 -10.82 -5.05
N LYS A 497 -3.73 -10.01 -4.98
CA LYS A 497 -3.44 -9.17 -3.81
C LYS A 497 -4.38 -7.98 -3.68
N ASP A 498 -4.79 -7.37 -4.79
CA ASP A 498 -5.75 -6.28 -4.79
C ASP A 498 -7.13 -6.82 -4.36
N GLY A 499 -7.51 -8.04 -4.76
CA GLY A 499 -8.64 -8.78 -4.22
C GLY A 499 -8.55 -9.11 -2.72
N GLU A 500 -7.38 -9.53 -2.22
CA GLU A 500 -7.12 -9.69 -0.78
C GLU A 500 -7.26 -8.34 -0.03
N ILE A 501 -6.75 -7.25 -0.60
CA ILE A 501 -6.85 -5.90 -0.03
C ILE A 501 -8.30 -5.42 0.01
N GLU A 502 -9.08 -5.63 -1.06
CA GLU A 502 -10.51 -5.32 -1.05
C GLU A 502 -11.28 -6.15 0.00
N ALA A 503 -11.00 -7.46 0.10
CA ALA A 503 -11.61 -8.32 1.11
C ALA A 503 -11.25 -7.88 2.53
N GLY A 504 -9.99 -7.49 2.77
CA GLY A 504 -9.53 -6.88 4.01
C GLY A 504 -10.23 -5.56 4.31
N ASN A 505 -10.39 -4.68 3.31
CA ASN A 505 -11.08 -3.39 3.46
C ASN A 505 -12.56 -3.59 3.81
N ARG A 506 -13.26 -4.52 3.14
CA ARG A 506 -14.67 -4.87 3.45
C ARG A 506 -14.82 -5.39 4.89
N GLU A 507 -13.88 -6.18 5.39
CA GLU A 507 -13.89 -6.64 6.79
C GLU A 507 -13.53 -5.51 7.77
N ILE A 508 -12.64 -4.59 7.40
CA ILE A 508 -12.34 -3.37 8.19
C ILE A 508 -13.57 -2.45 8.26
N GLU A 509 -14.32 -2.25 7.17
CA GLU A 509 -15.58 -1.51 7.16
C GLU A 509 -16.64 -2.21 8.02
N ARG A 510 -16.78 -3.53 7.90
CA ARG A 510 -17.72 -4.34 8.70
C ARG A 510 -17.40 -4.28 10.20
N LEU A 511 -16.11 -4.34 10.57
CA LEU A 511 -15.65 -4.18 11.94
C LEU A 511 -15.78 -2.73 12.43
N GLY A 512 -15.53 -1.74 11.56
CA GLY A 512 -15.72 -0.32 11.85
C GLY A 512 -17.17 0.02 12.17
N GLN A 513 -18.13 -0.51 11.39
CA GLN A 513 -19.55 -0.37 11.69
C GLN A 513 -19.94 -1.09 12.98
N GLN A 514 -19.32 -2.23 13.31
CA GLN A 514 -19.54 -2.88 14.61
C GLN A 514 -18.96 -2.08 15.79
N VAL A 515 -17.81 -1.43 15.63
CA VAL A 515 -17.26 -0.51 16.63
C VAL A 515 -18.17 0.69 16.80
N TYR A 516 -18.59 1.33 15.70
CA TYR A 516 -19.54 2.46 15.74
C TYR A 516 -20.84 2.08 16.47
N ASN A 517 -21.45 0.94 16.14
CA ASN A 517 -22.67 0.48 16.82
C ASN A 517 -22.44 0.23 18.32
N LEU A 518 -21.29 -0.33 18.71
CA LEU A 518 -20.92 -0.53 20.12
C LEU A 518 -20.61 0.79 20.84
N GLU A 519 -20.10 1.80 20.13
CA GLU A 519 -19.88 3.15 20.67
C GLU A 519 -21.23 3.86 20.90
N ASP A 520 -22.18 3.78 19.95
CA ASP A 520 -23.56 4.24 20.11
C ASP A 520 -24.28 3.51 21.26
N GLU A 521 -24.12 2.18 21.39
CA GLU A 521 -24.67 1.40 22.53
C GLU A 521 -24.04 1.82 23.86
N ILE A 522 -22.74 2.09 23.90
CA ILE A 522 -22.04 2.58 25.11
C ILE A 522 -22.48 4.01 25.47
N GLU A 523 -22.73 4.89 24.50
CA GLU A 523 -23.23 6.24 24.77
C GLU A 523 -24.69 6.22 25.24
N GLN A 524 -25.54 5.35 24.69
CA GLN A 524 -26.89 5.11 25.20
C GLN A 524 -26.86 4.57 26.65
N LEU A 525 -26.05 3.55 26.93
CA LEU A 525 -25.89 3.00 28.29
C LEU A 525 -25.32 4.03 29.28
N ARG A 526 -24.47 4.96 28.84
CA ARG A 526 -24.01 6.08 29.67
C ARG A 526 -25.14 7.07 29.96
N ALA A 527 -25.90 7.49 28.94
CA ALA A 527 -27.02 8.40 29.10
C ALA A 527 -28.12 7.82 30.00
N ASP A 528 -28.43 6.53 29.88
CA ASP A 528 -29.38 5.85 30.77
C ASP A 528 -28.82 5.67 32.18
N ASN A 529 -27.52 5.40 32.35
CA ASN A 529 -26.91 5.36 33.68
C ASN A 529 -26.84 6.75 34.35
N GLU A 530 -26.69 7.83 33.56
CA GLU A 530 -26.74 9.21 34.03
C GLU A 530 -28.17 9.60 34.46
N ARG A 531 -29.19 9.31 33.64
CA ARG A 531 -30.62 9.45 34.01
C ARG A 531 -30.96 8.67 35.30
N ASN A 532 -30.53 7.41 35.38
CA ASN A 532 -30.71 6.62 36.60
C ASN A 532 -30.02 7.26 37.81
N ALA A 533 -28.85 7.86 37.65
CA ALA A 533 -28.15 8.57 38.72
C ALA A 533 -28.86 9.87 39.14
N GLU A 534 -29.50 10.59 38.20
CA GLU A 534 -30.38 11.73 38.48
C GLU A 534 -31.64 11.27 39.25
N ASP A 535 -32.33 10.23 38.80
CA ASP A 535 -33.50 9.67 39.49
C ASP A 535 -33.15 9.18 40.91
N TRP A 536 -32.01 8.49 41.09
CA TRP A 536 -31.51 8.10 42.40
C TRP A 536 -31.11 9.30 43.27
N ALA A 537 -30.64 10.41 42.69
CA ALA A 537 -30.38 11.64 43.43
C ALA A 537 -31.69 12.31 43.89
N VAL A 538 -32.71 12.36 43.03
CA VAL A 538 -34.03 12.92 43.34
C VAL A 538 -34.75 12.11 44.43
N GLU A 539 -34.77 10.76 44.33
CA GLU A 539 -35.36 9.94 45.40
C GLU A 539 -34.52 10.01 46.69
N ARG A 540 -33.18 10.18 46.61
CA ARG A 540 -32.36 10.43 47.80
C ARG A 540 -32.71 11.76 48.46
N GLU A 541 -32.80 12.86 47.73
CA GLU A 541 -33.20 14.17 48.28
C GLU A 541 -34.61 14.12 48.89
N ARG A 542 -35.54 13.42 48.25
CA ARG A 542 -36.88 13.14 48.78
C ARG A 542 -36.85 12.32 50.07
N LEU A 543 -36.06 11.25 50.12
CA LEU A 543 -35.88 10.44 51.33
C LEU A 543 -35.22 11.26 52.45
N GLU A 544 -34.19 12.05 52.15
CA GLU A 544 -33.55 12.96 53.10
C GLU A 544 -34.55 14.00 53.64
N ALA A 545 -35.37 14.61 52.79
CA ALA A 545 -36.43 15.54 53.20
C ALA A 545 -37.48 14.86 54.11
N THR A 546 -37.91 13.64 53.82
CA THR A 546 -38.80 12.90 54.75
C THR A 546 -38.10 12.53 56.06
N CYS A 547 -36.81 12.21 56.04
CA CYS A 547 -36.02 11.96 57.24
C CYS A 547 -35.86 13.21 58.11
N VAL A 548 -35.72 14.40 57.51
CA VAL A 548 -35.74 15.69 58.23
C VAL A 548 -37.12 15.92 58.84
N ALA A 549 -38.19 15.84 58.05
CA ALA A 549 -39.56 16.04 58.55
C ALA A 549 -39.97 15.04 59.66
N LEU A 550 -39.42 13.82 59.65
CA LEU A 550 -39.58 12.86 60.74
C LEU A 550 -38.73 13.19 61.97
N LYS A 551 -37.49 13.67 61.80
CA LYS A 551 -36.66 14.18 62.92
C LYS A 551 -37.31 15.39 63.58
N ASP A 552 -37.88 16.30 62.81
CA ASP A 552 -38.56 17.50 63.32
C ASP A 552 -39.82 17.12 64.12
N LYS A 553 -40.61 16.16 63.63
CA LYS A 553 -41.75 15.58 64.39
C LYS A 553 -41.30 14.87 65.67
N ILE A 554 -40.20 14.11 65.64
CA ILE A 554 -39.61 13.48 66.84
C ILE A 554 -39.08 14.55 67.80
N GLY A 555 -38.58 15.68 67.30
CA GLY A 555 -38.23 16.87 68.09
C GLY A 555 -39.46 17.46 68.78
N ALA A 556 -40.52 17.75 68.02
CA ALA A 556 -41.78 18.26 68.54
C ALA A 556 -42.40 17.33 69.61
N PHE A 557 -42.52 16.03 69.34
CA PHE A 557 -43.03 15.07 70.32
C PHE A 557 -42.13 14.95 71.57
N LYS A 558 -40.82 15.18 71.46
CA LYS A 558 -39.94 15.28 72.64
C LYS A 558 -40.15 16.55 73.43
N SER A 559 -40.38 17.68 72.78
CA SER A 559 -40.74 18.93 73.45
C SER A 559 -42.11 18.86 74.13
N GLU A 560 -43.11 18.27 73.47
CA GLU A 560 -44.44 18.00 74.06
C GLU A 560 -44.33 17.02 75.24
N LEU A 561 -43.49 15.97 75.14
CA LEU A 561 -43.24 15.05 76.25
C LEU A 561 -42.54 15.75 77.41
N GLN A 562 -41.49 16.56 77.15
CA GLN A 562 -40.80 17.34 78.17
C GLN A 562 -41.75 18.31 78.88
N GLU A 563 -42.60 19.03 78.13
CA GLU A 563 -43.61 19.93 78.69
C GLU A 563 -44.63 19.17 79.58
N LYS A 564 -45.00 17.94 79.20
CA LYS A 564 -45.90 17.08 80.00
C LYS A 564 -45.20 16.44 81.21
N GLU A 565 -43.91 16.16 81.13
CA GLU A 565 -43.08 15.72 82.26
C GLU A 565 -42.89 16.89 83.26
N ASP A 566 -42.64 18.11 82.77
CA ASP A 566 -42.52 19.33 83.58
C ASP A 566 -43.87 19.73 84.23
N GLU A 567 -44.99 19.63 83.51
CA GLU A 567 -46.35 19.76 84.07
C GLU A 567 -46.63 18.72 85.15
N SER A 568 -46.28 17.44 84.90
CA SER A 568 -46.47 16.36 85.86
C SER A 568 -45.59 16.55 87.11
N ALA A 569 -44.38 17.08 86.94
CA ALA A 569 -43.51 17.45 88.05
C ALA A 569 -44.11 18.60 88.87
N HIS A 570 -44.61 19.66 88.23
CA HIS A 570 -45.31 20.75 88.92
C HIS A 570 -46.52 20.25 89.70
N LEU A 571 -47.34 19.38 89.13
CA LEU A 571 -48.51 18.80 89.80
C LEU A 571 -48.13 17.92 91.00
N ALA A 572 -47.05 17.14 90.90
CA ALA A 572 -46.51 16.39 92.04
C ALA A 572 -46.02 17.34 93.16
N ASP A 573 -45.29 18.38 92.77
CA ASP A 573 -44.77 19.42 93.66
C ASP A 573 -45.92 20.22 94.33
N GLU A 574 -47.08 20.35 93.70
CA GLU A 574 -48.30 20.95 94.28
C GLU A 574 -49.04 19.97 95.21
N VAL A 575 -49.15 18.69 94.84
CA VAL A 575 -49.71 17.63 95.71
C VAL A 575 -48.92 17.49 97.01
N ASP A 576 -47.59 17.53 96.98
CA ASP A 576 -46.77 17.43 98.19
C ASP A 576 -46.85 18.71 99.06
N LYS A 577 -47.05 19.89 98.46
CA LYS A 577 -47.41 21.12 99.21
C LYS A 577 -48.79 21.04 99.87
N LEU A 578 -49.75 20.35 99.26
CA LEU A 578 -51.06 20.10 99.85
C LEU A 578 -50.99 19.07 101.00
N ARG A 579 -50.24 17.98 100.82
CA ARG A 579 -49.95 17.00 101.88
C ARG A 579 -49.25 17.62 103.08
N GLY A 580 -48.28 18.51 102.86
CA GLY A 580 -47.63 19.24 103.95
C GLY A 580 -48.60 20.05 104.80
N ARG A 581 -49.61 20.68 104.17
CA ARG A 581 -50.70 21.39 104.89
C ARG A 581 -51.66 20.44 105.58
N GLU A 582 -51.95 19.27 105.00
CA GLU A 582 -52.78 18.23 105.62
C GLU A 582 -52.12 17.65 106.88
N ASP A 583 -50.80 17.43 106.85
CA ASP A 583 -49.95 17.08 107.99
C ASP A 583 -49.95 18.16 109.08
N GLU A 584 -49.79 19.44 108.71
CA GLU A 584 -49.82 20.58 109.63
C GLU A 584 -51.19 20.71 110.32
N LEU A 585 -52.29 20.60 109.56
CA LEU A 585 -53.65 20.60 110.09
C LEU A 585 -53.90 19.39 111.00
N SER A 586 -53.40 18.21 110.63
CA SER A 586 -53.53 16.99 111.43
C SER A 586 -52.83 17.13 112.78
N ARG A 587 -51.61 17.65 112.82
CA ARG A 587 -50.89 17.96 114.07
C ARG A 587 -51.64 18.96 114.94
N HIS A 588 -52.21 20.01 114.33
CA HIS A 588 -52.99 20.99 115.08
C HIS A 588 -54.29 20.40 115.67
N ILE A 589 -54.93 19.46 114.96
CA ILE A 589 -56.07 18.68 115.49
C ILE A 589 -55.62 17.77 116.64
N GLU A 590 -54.46 17.10 116.55
CA GLU A 590 -53.90 16.29 117.63
C GLU A 590 -53.59 17.11 118.89
N ASP A 591 -53.00 18.30 118.73
CA ASP A 591 -52.73 19.24 119.83
C ASP A 591 -54.04 19.70 120.51
N LEU A 592 -55.05 20.13 119.74
CA LEU A 592 -56.37 20.53 120.26
C LEU A 592 -57.09 19.38 120.97
N VAL A 593 -56.98 18.15 120.46
CA VAL A 593 -57.49 16.94 121.13
C VAL A 593 -56.70 16.65 122.42
N GLY A 594 -55.40 16.96 122.46
CA GLY A 594 -54.57 16.90 123.66
C GLY A 594 -54.99 17.93 124.72
N GLU A 595 -55.29 19.17 124.32
CA GLU A 595 -55.81 20.21 125.22
C GLU A 595 -57.19 19.84 125.79
N LEU A 596 -58.13 19.41 124.93
CA LEU A 596 -59.45 18.94 125.36
C LEU A 596 -59.40 17.72 126.29
N ARG A 597 -58.37 16.87 126.21
CA ARG A 597 -58.15 15.78 127.19
C ARG A 597 -57.71 16.34 128.55
N ARG A 598 -56.73 17.24 128.58
CA ARG A 598 -56.24 17.87 129.83
C ARG A 598 -57.33 18.68 130.53
N GLU A 599 -58.20 19.37 129.77
CA GLU A 599 -59.34 20.10 130.34
C GLU A 599 -60.37 19.14 130.98
N ARG A 600 -60.64 17.99 130.35
CA ARG A 600 -61.51 16.94 130.92
C ARG A 600 -60.90 16.33 132.18
N GLU A 601 -59.61 15.97 132.16
CA GLU A 601 -58.90 15.44 133.33
C GLU A 601 -58.92 16.44 134.51
N SER A 602 -58.70 17.73 134.23
CA SER A 602 -58.82 18.80 135.23
C SER A 602 -60.24 18.94 135.77
N ARG A 603 -61.26 18.73 134.93
CA ARG A 603 -62.67 18.80 135.32
C ARG A 603 -63.10 17.60 136.16
N GLU A 604 -62.74 16.39 135.76
CA GLU A 604 -62.99 15.16 136.53
C GLU A 604 -62.33 15.24 137.90
N HIS A 605 -61.13 15.82 137.98
CA HIS A 605 -60.48 16.08 139.27
C HIS A 605 -61.27 17.07 140.14
N ALA A 606 -61.75 18.18 139.58
CA ALA A 606 -62.58 19.15 140.31
C ALA A 606 -63.93 18.55 140.77
N GLU A 607 -64.60 17.77 139.91
CA GLU A 607 -65.83 17.07 140.26
C GLU A 607 -65.59 16.04 141.38
N SER A 608 -64.45 15.33 141.38
CA SER A 608 -64.06 14.43 142.48
C SER A 608 -63.87 15.16 143.82
N GLN A 609 -63.26 16.36 143.82
CA GLN A 609 -63.09 17.18 145.02
C GLN A 609 -64.43 17.63 145.60
N ILE A 610 -65.39 18.02 144.75
CA ILE A 610 -66.76 18.38 145.19
C ILE A 610 -67.42 17.21 145.91
N THR A 611 -67.39 16.00 145.32
CA THR A 611 -68.03 14.82 145.95
C THR A 611 -67.40 14.40 147.29
N ALA A 612 -66.13 14.76 147.54
CA ALA A 612 -65.49 14.55 148.84
C ALA A 612 -66.00 15.53 149.90
N ILE A 613 -66.11 16.82 149.55
CA ILE A 613 -66.64 17.87 150.44
C ILE A 613 -68.11 17.60 150.79
N GLU A 614 -68.91 17.13 149.83
CA GLU A 614 -70.30 16.70 150.07
C GLU A 614 -70.37 15.56 151.10
N GLN A 615 -69.49 14.56 151.01
CA GLN A 615 -69.44 13.45 151.97
C GLN A 615 -69.01 13.90 153.38
N GLU A 616 -68.06 14.83 153.49
CA GLU A 616 -67.65 15.38 154.79
C GLU A 616 -68.80 16.16 155.46
N HIS A 617 -69.47 17.04 154.72
CA HIS A 617 -70.63 17.78 155.23
C HIS A 617 -71.78 16.86 155.66
N ASP A 618 -72.05 15.81 154.89
CA ASP A 618 -73.08 14.81 155.19
C ASP A 618 -72.71 13.95 156.43
N ILE A 619 -71.42 13.86 156.81
CA ILE A 619 -70.97 13.29 158.09
C ILE A 619 -71.21 14.26 159.25
N GLU A 620 -70.90 15.55 159.11
CA GLU A 620 -71.17 16.59 160.13
C GLU A 620 -72.67 16.68 160.46
N LEU A 621 -73.52 16.70 159.43
CA LEU A 621 -74.97 16.79 159.56
C LEU A 621 -75.55 15.56 160.31
N ARG A 622 -74.90 14.40 160.22
CA ARG A 622 -75.21 13.20 161.03
C ARG A 622 -74.66 13.26 162.47
N GLN A 623 -73.75 14.16 162.81
CA GLN A 623 -73.30 14.40 164.19
C GLN A 623 -74.24 15.36 164.89
N GLU A 624 -74.59 16.49 164.27
CA GLU A 624 -75.54 17.47 164.80
C GLU A 624 -76.92 16.85 165.11
N ARG A 625 -77.45 15.98 164.22
CA ARG A 625 -78.70 15.24 164.49
C ARG A 625 -78.66 14.44 165.79
N ARG A 626 -77.56 13.72 166.07
CA ARG A 626 -77.37 12.96 167.32
C ARG A 626 -77.25 13.86 168.55
N ALA A 627 -76.65 15.06 168.41
CA ALA A 627 -76.61 16.05 169.48
C ALA A 627 -77.98 16.69 169.75
N LEU A 628 -78.86 16.75 168.74
CA LEU A 628 -80.23 17.24 168.82
C LEU A 628 -81.14 16.20 169.51
N GLU A 629 -81.12 14.94 169.05
CA GLU A 629 -81.82 13.79 169.67
C GLU A 629 -81.49 13.66 171.17
N ALA A 630 -80.23 13.85 171.55
CA ALA A 630 -79.80 13.83 172.95
C ALA A 630 -80.47 14.94 173.79
N LYS A 631 -80.65 16.15 173.24
CA LYS A 631 -81.35 17.26 173.91
C LYS A 631 -82.86 17.04 173.99
N GLU A 632 -83.46 16.42 172.96
CA GLU A 632 -84.88 16.06 172.97
C GLU A 632 -85.19 15.05 174.09
N SER A 633 -84.31 14.05 174.31
CA SER A 633 -84.48 13.10 175.43
C SER A 633 -84.45 13.78 176.82
N ALA A 634 -83.64 14.83 176.98
CA ALA A 634 -83.58 15.61 178.21
C ALA A 634 -84.82 16.50 178.40
N LEU A 635 -85.37 17.04 177.31
CA LEU A 635 -86.64 17.78 177.31
C LEU A 635 -87.83 16.87 177.67
N GLU A 636 -87.87 15.65 177.13
CA GLU A 636 -88.94 14.68 177.41
C GLU A 636 -88.93 14.23 178.88
N SER A 637 -87.74 14.11 179.51
CA SER A 637 -87.63 13.89 180.96
C SER A 637 -88.26 15.04 181.76
N ALA A 638 -87.99 16.30 181.41
CA ALA A 638 -88.58 17.46 182.07
C ALA A 638 -90.10 17.57 181.85
N LEU A 639 -90.60 17.17 180.67
CA LEU A 639 -92.03 17.11 180.37
C LEU A 639 -92.77 16.05 181.20
N ASN A 640 -92.12 14.95 181.59
CA ASN A 640 -92.72 13.94 182.47
C ASN A 640 -92.93 14.44 183.91
N ASP A 641 -92.06 15.31 184.43
CA ASP A 641 -92.29 15.96 185.73
C ASP A 641 -93.32 17.09 185.64
N LEU A 642 -93.40 17.80 184.51
CA LEU A 642 -94.53 18.70 184.23
C LEU A 642 -95.86 17.94 184.23
N ALA A 643 -95.93 16.79 183.55
CA ALA A 643 -97.13 15.95 183.47
C ALA A 643 -97.62 15.47 184.86
N ARG A 644 -96.71 15.19 185.80
CA ARG A 644 -97.06 14.94 187.21
C ARG A 644 -97.82 16.11 187.83
N THR A 645 -97.37 17.35 187.63
CA THR A 645 -98.07 18.55 188.15
C THR A 645 -99.41 18.79 187.45
N GLN A 646 -99.49 18.51 186.14
CA GLN A 646 -100.72 18.63 185.36
C GLN A 646 -101.79 17.60 185.78
N SER A 647 -101.41 16.41 186.25
CA SER A 647 -102.39 15.40 186.69
C SER A 647 -103.30 15.91 187.83
N LEU A 648 -102.75 16.68 188.77
CA LEU A 648 -103.51 17.34 189.85
C LEU A 648 -104.44 18.46 189.33
N LEU A 649 -104.13 19.07 188.18
CA LEU A 649 -104.99 20.04 187.52
C LEU A 649 -106.13 19.34 186.77
N THR A 650 -105.85 18.25 186.05
CA THR A 650 -106.87 17.51 185.27
C THR A 650 -108.00 16.93 186.12
N GLN A 651 -107.78 16.70 187.42
CA GLN A 651 -108.84 16.32 188.36
C GLN A 651 -109.87 17.46 188.64
N ARG A 652 -109.58 18.70 188.22
CA ARG A 652 -110.54 19.82 188.21
C ARG A 652 -111.24 19.99 186.86
N ASP A 653 -110.54 19.72 185.76
CA ASP A 653 -111.10 19.87 184.41
C ASP A 653 -112.03 18.71 184.01
N ALA A 654 -111.82 17.52 184.58
CA ALA A 654 -112.69 16.35 184.39
C ALA A 654 -114.15 16.59 184.86
N ASP A 655 -114.34 17.48 185.84
CA ASP A 655 -115.67 17.90 186.33
C ASP A 655 -116.46 18.72 185.28
N LEU A 656 -115.81 19.19 184.19
CA LEU A 656 -116.37 20.09 183.17
C LEU A 656 -116.61 19.41 181.80
N ALA A 657 -115.77 18.46 181.41
CA ALA A 657 -115.76 17.90 180.05
C ALA A 657 -116.92 16.92 179.75
N THR A 658 -117.59 16.39 180.78
CA THR A 658 -118.67 15.38 180.66
C THR A 658 -119.93 15.86 179.93
N VAL A 659 -120.07 17.18 179.71
CA VAL A 659 -121.23 17.81 179.07
C VAL A 659 -121.12 17.86 177.53
N GLN A 660 -119.91 17.82 176.97
CA GLN A 660 -119.68 18.15 175.55
C GLN A 660 -119.63 16.94 174.59
N SER A 661 -119.43 15.73 175.10
CA SER A 661 -119.16 14.52 174.30
C SER A 661 -120.38 13.86 173.63
N ALA A 662 -121.59 14.40 173.85
CA ALA A 662 -122.84 13.79 173.39
C ALA A 662 -123.30 14.22 171.97
N LEU A 663 -122.89 15.41 171.48
CA LEU A 663 -123.56 16.04 170.33
C LEU A 663 -123.02 15.63 168.95
N GLN A 664 -121.73 15.31 168.85
CA GLN A 664 -120.99 15.33 167.57
C GLN A 664 -120.82 13.96 166.89
N ARG A 665 -121.64 12.96 167.26
CA ARG A 665 -121.64 11.60 166.68
C ARG A 665 -122.87 11.28 165.82
N LEU A 666 -123.62 12.30 165.41
CA LEU A 666 -124.88 12.19 164.65
C LEU A 666 -124.86 12.93 163.29
N GLU A 667 -123.69 13.30 162.77
CA GLU A 667 -123.53 13.92 161.44
C GLU A 667 -122.79 12.99 160.46
N ASP A 668 -123.37 11.79 160.29
CA ASP A 668 -123.39 10.92 159.11
C ASP A 668 -122.12 10.79 158.24
N GLU A 669 -121.49 9.64 158.07
CA GLU A 669 -122.04 8.39 157.48
C GLU A 669 -122.84 8.52 156.15
N SER A 670 -123.06 9.74 155.62
CA SER A 670 -124.04 10.00 154.54
C SER A 670 -123.48 9.91 153.09
N LYS A 671 -122.16 10.00 152.87
CA LYS A 671 -121.60 10.23 151.52
C LYS A 671 -120.66 9.13 151.02
N LYS A 672 -121.24 7.98 150.65
CA LYS A 672 -120.50 6.85 150.05
C LYS A 672 -121.28 6.08 148.96
N THR A 673 -121.63 6.75 147.86
CA THR A 673 -122.08 6.13 146.60
C THR A 673 -122.11 7.13 145.44
N SER A 674 -121.49 6.82 144.29
CA SER A 674 -121.89 7.23 142.92
C SER A 674 -120.88 6.74 141.87
N GLU A 675 -121.34 5.99 140.86
CA GLU A 675 -120.59 5.62 139.64
C GLU A 675 -121.58 5.61 138.46
N SER A 676 -121.14 5.96 137.22
CA SER A 676 -121.77 5.41 136.00
C SER A 676 -121.03 5.71 134.68
N HIS A 677 -121.31 4.82 133.70
CA HIS A 677 -121.22 4.95 132.23
C HIS A 677 -119.97 4.47 131.46
N THR A 678 -120.20 3.42 130.66
CA THR A 678 -119.27 2.86 129.66
C THR A 678 -120.05 2.40 128.41
N THR A 679 -119.81 3.03 127.24
CA THR A 679 -120.37 2.55 125.95
C THR A 679 -119.49 2.85 124.74
N ALA A 680 -118.96 4.06 124.60
CA ALA A 680 -118.29 4.52 123.37
C ALA A 680 -117.01 3.76 123.00
N LYS A 681 -116.29 3.18 123.98
CA LYS A 681 -114.95 2.59 123.80
C LYS A 681 -114.89 1.41 122.83
N PHE A 682 -115.99 0.67 122.66
CA PHE A 682 -116.00 -0.54 121.82
C PHE A 682 -116.07 -0.25 120.31
N SER A 683 -116.68 0.88 119.92
CA SER A 683 -116.86 1.23 118.50
C SER A 683 -115.54 1.57 117.81
N MET A 684 -114.68 2.37 118.46
CA MET A 684 -113.40 2.80 117.88
C MET A 684 -112.39 1.66 117.75
N GLN A 685 -112.44 0.66 118.63
CA GLN A 685 -111.51 -0.47 118.59
C GLN A 685 -111.65 -1.28 117.30
N LEU A 686 -112.88 -1.50 116.83
CA LEU A 686 -113.16 -2.28 115.63
C LEU A 686 -112.64 -1.62 114.35
N GLU A 687 -112.63 -0.30 114.32
CA GLU A 687 -112.17 0.53 113.19
C GLU A 687 -110.64 0.63 113.15
N VAL A 688 -109.99 0.78 114.31
CA VAL A 688 -108.53 0.67 114.46
C VAL A 688 -108.03 -0.69 113.94
N ASP A 689 -108.70 -1.79 114.30
CA ASP A 689 -108.28 -3.13 113.86
C ASP A 689 -108.59 -3.39 112.38
N ARG A 690 -109.50 -2.64 111.73
CA ARG A 690 -109.64 -2.64 110.27
C ARG A 690 -108.44 -1.95 109.62
N LEU A 691 -108.10 -0.73 110.04
CA LEU A 691 -107.02 0.06 109.46
C LEU A 691 -105.66 -0.65 109.53
N LYS A 692 -105.38 -1.40 110.61
CA LYS A 692 -104.17 -2.26 110.69
C LYS A 692 -104.10 -3.27 109.54
N ARG A 693 -105.15 -4.07 109.32
CA ARG A 693 -105.18 -5.09 108.24
C ARG A 693 -105.09 -4.49 106.84
N ASP A 694 -105.53 -3.24 106.69
CA ASP A 694 -105.46 -2.51 105.43
C ASP A 694 -104.05 -1.90 105.23
N LEU A 695 -103.35 -1.48 106.30
CA LEU A 695 -101.93 -1.13 106.29
C LEU A 695 -101.03 -2.36 106.01
N ASP A 696 -101.23 -3.46 106.74
CA ASP A 696 -100.45 -4.70 106.61
C ASP A 696 -100.36 -5.16 105.15
N ARG A 697 -101.47 -5.10 104.40
CA ARG A 697 -101.52 -5.48 102.98
C ARG A 697 -100.76 -4.52 102.07
N VAL A 698 -100.77 -3.22 102.35
CA VAL A 698 -100.02 -2.22 101.56
C VAL A 698 -98.52 -2.34 101.80
N GLU A 699 -98.09 -2.66 103.03
CA GLU A 699 -96.69 -2.96 103.33
C GLU A 699 -96.22 -4.25 102.62
N ASP A 700 -97.07 -5.29 102.60
CA ASP A 700 -96.80 -6.56 101.91
C ASP A 700 -96.73 -6.37 100.37
N GLU A 701 -97.57 -5.52 99.79
CA GLU A 701 -97.52 -5.14 98.37
C GLU A 701 -96.31 -4.26 98.03
N LEU A 702 -95.93 -3.32 98.91
CA LEU A 702 -94.71 -2.52 98.80
C LEU A 702 -93.45 -3.41 98.83
N ALA A 703 -93.42 -4.42 99.71
CA ALA A 703 -92.32 -5.37 99.81
C ALA A 703 -92.18 -6.22 98.53
N ARG A 704 -93.29 -6.67 97.94
CA ARG A 704 -93.29 -7.36 96.64
C ARG A 704 -92.81 -6.44 95.52
N ALA A 705 -93.30 -5.20 95.45
CA ALA A 705 -92.91 -4.24 94.42
C ALA A 705 -91.40 -3.90 94.47
N ARG A 706 -90.83 -3.74 95.68
CA ARG A 706 -89.37 -3.58 95.87
C ARG A 706 -88.60 -4.82 95.39
N LYS A 707 -89.03 -6.02 95.76
CA LYS A 707 -88.39 -7.28 95.34
C LYS A 707 -88.47 -7.52 93.83
N GLU A 708 -89.56 -7.08 93.18
CA GLU A 708 -89.66 -7.09 91.71
C GLU A 708 -88.75 -6.05 91.05
N LEU A 709 -88.60 -4.87 91.64
CA LEU A 709 -87.65 -3.85 91.18
C LEU A 709 -86.20 -4.35 91.30
N ASP A 710 -85.79 -4.88 92.46
CA ASP A 710 -84.47 -5.49 92.66
C ASP A 710 -84.20 -6.63 91.66
N SER A 711 -85.22 -7.44 91.35
CA SER A 711 -85.11 -8.50 90.34
C SER A 711 -85.03 -7.98 88.91
N ARG A 712 -85.60 -6.80 88.60
CA ARG A 712 -85.43 -6.14 87.31
C ARG A 712 -84.06 -5.50 87.20
N ASP A 713 -83.63 -4.75 88.21
CA ASP A 713 -82.31 -4.12 88.29
C ASP A 713 -81.17 -5.15 88.20
N GLY A 714 -81.30 -6.30 88.86
CA GLY A 714 -80.38 -7.43 88.72
C GLY A 714 -80.30 -7.90 87.26
N LYS A 715 -81.45 -8.14 86.61
CA LYS A 715 -81.53 -8.54 85.19
C LYS A 715 -81.03 -7.46 84.23
N THR A 716 -81.16 -6.18 84.56
CA THR A 716 -80.58 -5.08 83.78
C THR A 716 -79.05 -5.14 83.86
N ARG A 717 -78.49 -5.19 85.07
CA ARG A 717 -77.03 -5.33 85.29
C ARG A 717 -76.44 -6.60 84.66
N GLU A 718 -77.18 -7.72 84.68
CA GLU A 718 -76.81 -8.94 83.97
C GLU A 718 -76.76 -8.76 82.45
N ARG A 719 -77.71 -8.00 81.86
CA ARG A 719 -77.75 -7.71 80.42
C ARG A 719 -76.66 -6.73 80.03
N ASP A 720 -76.43 -5.69 80.82
CA ASP A 720 -75.36 -4.72 80.60
C ASP A 720 -73.99 -5.42 80.67
N GLY A 721 -73.76 -6.26 81.69
CA GLY A 721 -72.56 -7.09 81.81
C GLY A 721 -72.41 -8.21 80.77
N VAL A 722 -73.44 -8.49 79.95
CA VAL A 722 -73.34 -9.31 78.73
C VAL A 722 -73.05 -8.43 77.51
N ILE A 723 -73.66 -7.24 77.42
CA ILE A 723 -73.40 -6.25 76.37
C ILE A 723 -71.93 -5.80 76.40
N ASP A 724 -71.37 -5.53 77.58
CA ASP A 724 -69.95 -5.17 77.74
C ASP A 724 -69.01 -6.30 77.30
N LYS A 725 -69.35 -7.56 77.61
CA LYS A 725 -68.59 -8.73 77.13
C LYS A 725 -68.64 -8.86 75.62
N LEU A 726 -69.84 -8.76 75.03
CA LEU A 726 -70.01 -8.78 73.58
C LEU A 726 -69.28 -7.60 72.90
N HIS A 727 -69.19 -6.43 73.54
CA HIS A 727 -68.41 -5.29 73.05
C HIS A 727 -66.89 -5.45 73.26
N ALA A 728 -66.43 -6.20 74.27
CA ALA A 728 -65.03 -6.61 74.39
C ALA A 728 -64.66 -7.63 73.31
N GLU A 729 -65.42 -8.73 73.22
CA GLU A 729 -65.27 -9.78 72.21
C GLU A 729 -65.33 -9.21 70.78
N ASN A 730 -66.21 -8.24 70.50
CA ASN A 730 -66.28 -7.59 69.19
C ASN A 730 -65.03 -6.73 68.89
N ARG A 731 -64.47 -6.02 69.89
CA ARG A 731 -63.20 -5.29 69.74
C ARG A 731 -62.02 -6.24 69.55
N ASP A 732 -61.98 -7.35 70.28
CA ASP A 732 -60.93 -8.36 70.16
C ASP A 732 -60.98 -9.06 68.80
N LEU A 733 -62.18 -9.48 68.34
CA LEU A 733 -62.39 -10.03 66.99
C LEU A 733 -62.05 -9.01 65.89
N THR A 734 -62.41 -7.74 66.07
CA THR A 734 -62.02 -6.67 65.12
C THR A 734 -60.51 -6.49 65.06
N THR A 735 -59.83 -6.53 66.22
CA THR A 735 -58.36 -6.41 66.33
C THR A 735 -57.66 -7.63 65.72
N GLN A 736 -58.17 -8.84 65.97
CA GLN A 736 -57.69 -10.08 65.34
C GLN A 736 -57.90 -10.08 63.82
N LEU A 737 -59.03 -9.55 63.33
CA LEU A 737 -59.31 -9.41 61.90
C LEU A 737 -58.39 -8.39 61.23
N ALA A 738 -58.10 -7.26 61.89
CA ALA A 738 -57.13 -6.28 61.42
C ALA A 738 -55.72 -6.88 61.36
N ALA A 739 -55.30 -7.60 62.41
CA ALA A 739 -54.01 -8.29 62.46
C ALA A 739 -53.89 -9.40 61.39
N GLN A 740 -54.95 -10.20 61.17
CA GLN A 740 -55.03 -11.18 60.08
C GLN A 740 -54.94 -10.52 58.70
N THR A 741 -55.62 -9.39 58.51
CA THR A 741 -55.59 -8.63 57.24
C THR A 741 -54.20 -8.08 56.96
N GLN A 742 -53.55 -7.46 57.96
CA GLN A 742 -52.18 -6.96 57.81
C GLN A 742 -51.18 -8.11 57.62
N ALA A 743 -51.33 -9.23 58.33
CA ALA A 743 -50.50 -10.41 58.14
C ALA A 743 -50.65 -10.99 56.72
N ARG A 744 -51.86 -10.98 56.14
CA ARG A 744 -52.09 -11.36 54.74
C ARG A 744 -51.46 -10.38 53.75
N LEU A 745 -51.53 -9.07 53.99
CA LEU A 745 -50.86 -8.07 53.15
C LEU A 745 -49.34 -8.26 53.18
N ASN A 746 -48.74 -8.33 54.37
CA ASN A 746 -47.31 -8.58 54.56
C ASN A 746 -46.87 -9.95 53.97
N LEU A 747 -47.77 -10.94 53.87
CA LEU A 747 -47.51 -12.21 53.19
C LEU A 747 -47.63 -12.10 51.66
N SER A 748 -48.56 -11.29 51.14
CA SER A 748 -48.64 -10.99 49.70
C SER A 748 -47.39 -10.24 49.26
N GLU A 749 -47.05 -9.12 49.91
CA GLU A 749 -45.87 -8.31 49.59
C GLU A 749 -44.58 -9.16 49.56
N LYS A 750 -44.42 -10.10 50.51
CA LYS A 750 -43.30 -11.05 50.52
C LYS A 750 -43.37 -12.07 49.39
N LEU A 751 -44.56 -12.59 49.05
CA LEU A 751 -44.76 -13.51 47.93
C LEU A 751 -44.53 -12.81 46.59
N ASP A 752 -44.99 -11.58 46.43
CA ASP A 752 -44.82 -10.73 45.25
C ASP A 752 -43.33 -10.36 45.07
N ALA A 753 -42.64 -9.99 46.16
CA ALA A 753 -41.19 -9.76 46.16
C ALA A 753 -40.39 -11.03 45.84
N LEU A 754 -40.76 -12.19 46.40
CA LEU A 754 -40.12 -13.48 46.08
C LEU A 754 -40.39 -13.91 44.62
N GLN A 755 -41.58 -13.61 44.06
CA GLN A 755 -41.86 -13.84 42.64
C GLN A 755 -41.07 -12.90 41.72
N ALA A 756 -40.86 -11.64 42.12
CA ALA A 756 -40.00 -10.71 41.40
C ALA A 756 -38.53 -11.17 41.41
N GLN A 757 -38.02 -11.58 42.58
CA GLN A 757 -36.67 -12.16 42.72
C GLN A 757 -36.51 -13.47 41.93
N LEU A 758 -37.53 -14.34 41.92
CA LEU A 758 -37.51 -15.57 41.12
C LEU A 758 -37.44 -15.24 39.62
N LYS A 759 -38.26 -14.32 39.11
CA LYS A 759 -38.23 -13.89 37.70
C LYS A 759 -36.90 -13.26 37.30
N ALA A 760 -36.29 -12.48 38.18
CA ALA A 760 -34.94 -11.93 37.96
C ALA A 760 -33.90 -13.06 37.86
N ALA A 761 -33.90 -14.00 38.81
CA ALA A 761 -33.00 -15.15 38.78
C ALA A 761 -33.24 -16.08 37.56
N GLU A 762 -34.48 -16.23 37.10
CA GLU A 762 -34.80 -16.96 35.87
C GLU A 762 -34.27 -16.25 34.61
N ALA A 763 -34.36 -14.92 34.56
CA ALA A 763 -33.77 -14.11 33.50
C ALA A 763 -32.24 -14.19 33.51
N ASP A 764 -31.59 -14.07 34.67
CA ASP A 764 -30.15 -14.22 34.85
C ASP A 764 -29.69 -15.62 34.40
N VAL A 765 -30.38 -16.69 34.82
CA VAL A 765 -30.10 -18.06 34.37
C VAL A 765 -30.30 -18.21 32.85
N SER A 766 -31.22 -17.48 32.24
CA SER A 766 -31.36 -17.44 30.78
C SER A 766 -30.17 -16.73 30.11
N MET A 767 -29.72 -15.59 30.64
CA MET A 767 -28.54 -14.86 30.14
C MET A 767 -27.24 -15.66 30.32
N PHE A 768 -27.08 -16.39 31.43
CA PHE A 768 -25.94 -17.28 31.63
C PHE A 768 -26.00 -18.48 30.68
N ARG A 769 -27.18 -19.02 30.35
CA ARG A 769 -27.31 -20.10 29.35
C ARG A 769 -26.95 -19.65 27.93
N THR A 770 -27.43 -18.48 27.48
CA THR A 770 -27.03 -17.94 26.17
C THR A 770 -25.54 -17.65 26.14
N ARG A 771 -24.98 -17.07 27.20
CA ARG A 771 -23.54 -16.80 27.28
C ARG A 771 -22.68 -18.06 27.33
N VAL A 772 -23.11 -19.14 27.99
CA VAL A 772 -22.43 -20.43 27.93
C VAL A 772 -22.48 -21.00 26.51
N ALA A 773 -23.63 -20.97 25.83
CA ALA A 773 -23.74 -21.43 24.44
C ALA A 773 -22.84 -20.64 23.47
N GLU A 774 -22.73 -19.31 23.65
CA GLU A 774 -21.77 -18.49 22.90
C GLU A 774 -20.32 -18.91 23.16
N LEU A 775 -19.95 -19.17 24.41
CA LEU A 775 -18.59 -19.57 24.79
C LEU A 775 -18.25 -20.97 24.28
N GLU A 776 -19.20 -21.91 24.30
CA GLU A 776 -19.07 -23.23 23.69
C GLU A 776 -18.95 -23.15 22.17
N GLN A 777 -19.72 -22.28 21.50
CA GLN A 777 -19.63 -22.05 20.06
C GLN A 777 -18.28 -21.41 19.67
N ARG A 778 -17.78 -20.44 20.45
CA ARG A 778 -16.44 -19.85 20.29
C ARG A 778 -15.36 -20.90 20.48
N LEU A 779 -15.39 -21.66 21.58
CA LEU A 779 -14.44 -22.74 21.85
C LEU A 779 -14.44 -23.81 20.74
N SER A 780 -15.62 -24.17 20.21
CA SER A 780 -15.75 -25.08 19.06
C SER A 780 -15.17 -24.50 17.76
N LYS A 781 -15.28 -23.18 17.54
CA LYS A 781 -14.65 -22.49 16.40
C LYS A 781 -13.13 -22.48 16.56
N ASP A 782 -12.64 -22.14 17.76
CA ASP A 782 -11.21 -22.01 18.06
C ASP A 782 -10.51 -23.38 18.04
N GLN A 783 -11.15 -24.44 18.54
CA GLN A 783 -10.66 -25.82 18.41
C GLN A 783 -10.55 -26.26 16.94
N ARG A 784 -11.53 -25.92 16.09
CA ARG A 784 -11.45 -26.20 14.65
C ARG A 784 -10.36 -25.37 13.96
N SER A 785 -10.21 -24.11 14.33
CA SER A 785 -9.13 -23.22 13.85
C SER A 785 -7.75 -23.76 14.24
N LEU A 786 -7.59 -24.22 15.48
CA LEU A 786 -6.36 -24.83 15.98
C LEU A 786 -6.03 -26.15 15.25
N LEU A 787 -7.02 -27.03 15.04
CA LEU A 787 -6.82 -28.26 14.28
C LEU A 787 -6.48 -28.00 12.80
N ALA A 788 -7.08 -26.98 12.18
CA ALA A 788 -6.74 -26.56 10.83
C ALA A 788 -5.31 -25.99 10.75
N ALA A 789 -4.91 -25.14 11.70
CA ALA A 789 -3.55 -24.62 11.79
C ALA A 789 -2.52 -25.74 12.07
N GLU A 790 -2.83 -26.70 12.95
CA GLU A 790 -1.98 -27.87 13.16
C GLU A 790 -1.83 -28.72 11.90
N ALA A 791 -2.92 -28.93 11.13
CA ALA A 791 -2.86 -29.64 9.85
C ALA A 791 -1.94 -28.89 8.87
N GLN A 792 -2.17 -27.59 8.66
CA GLN A 792 -1.34 -26.74 7.82
C GLN A 792 0.15 -26.76 8.25
N TYR A 793 0.45 -26.79 9.55
CA TYR A 793 1.83 -26.92 10.03
C TYR A 793 2.42 -28.33 9.80
N ARG A 794 1.62 -29.40 9.88
CA ARG A 794 2.05 -30.76 9.51
C ARG A 794 2.34 -30.87 8.01
N ASP A 795 1.53 -30.22 7.18
CA ASP A 795 1.69 -30.19 5.73
C ASP A 795 2.94 -29.38 5.34
N GLN A 796 3.10 -28.16 5.86
CA GLN A 796 4.32 -27.35 5.69
C GLN A 796 5.59 -28.06 6.20
N LEU A 797 5.52 -28.82 7.30
CA LEU A 797 6.63 -29.65 7.76
C LEU A 797 6.93 -30.78 6.79
N THR A 798 5.92 -31.39 6.17
CA THR A 798 6.06 -32.48 5.20
C THR A 798 6.64 -31.96 3.88
N GLU A 799 6.19 -30.81 3.38
CA GLU A 799 6.76 -30.10 2.23
C GLU A 799 8.22 -29.74 2.48
N ARG A 800 8.54 -29.07 3.60
CA ARG A 800 9.91 -28.68 3.96
C ARG A 800 10.83 -29.89 4.10
N ASN A 801 10.36 -30.98 4.72
CA ASN A 801 11.11 -32.23 4.82
C ASN A 801 11.32 -32.90 3.45
N THR A 802 10.36 -32.77 2.52
CA THR A 802 10.48 -33.27 1.15
C THR A 802 11.49 -32.45 0.36
N LEU A 803 11.38 -31.11 0.37
CA LEU A 803 12.34 -30.19 -0.26
C LEU A 803 13.76 -30.40 0.26
N LEU A 804 13.95 -30.55 1.58
CA LEU A 804 15.24 -30.83 2.18
C LEU A 804 15.83 -32.17 1.72
N LEU A 805 15.00 -33.22 1.61
CA LEU A 805 15.42 -34.52 1.09
C LEU A 805 15.83 -34.42 -0.39
N THR A 806 15.06 -33.70 -1.20
CA THR A 806 15.36 -33.42 -2.61
C THR A 806 16.67 -32.63 -2.78
N ILE A 807 16.89 -31.57 -2.00
CA ILE A 807 18.14 -30.79 -2.00
C ILE A 807 19.33 -31.68 -1.60
N TYR A 808 19.18 -32.51 -0.56
CA TYR A 808 20.22 -33.46 -0.14
C TYR A 808 20.56 -34.48 -1.24
N GLN A 809 19.55 -35.02 -1.93
CA GLN A 809 19.75 -35.92 -3.08
C GLN A 809 20.43 -35.22 -4.27
N TYR A 810 20.10 -33.97 -4.56
CA TYR A 810 20.82 -33.19 -5.58
C TYR A 810 22.28 -32.91 -5.17
N MET A 811 22.55 -32.67 -3.89
CA MET A 811 23.93 -32.53 -3.40
C MET A 811 24.72 -33.85 -3.47
N ASP A 812 24.13 -35.00 -3.12
CA ASP A 812 24.78 -36.31 -3.29
C ASP A 812 25.11 -36.60 -4.78
N LYS A 813 24.23 -36.21 -5.72
CA LYS A 813 24.50 -36.26 -7.17
C LYS A 813 25.66 -35.36 -7.59
N ILE A 814 25.64 -34.08 -7.19
CA ILE A 814 26.70 -33.09 -7.52
C ILE A 814 28.06 -33.53 -6.96
N LEU A 815 28.07 -34.13 -5.77
CA LEU A 815 29.27 -34.64 -5.10
C LEU A 815 29.69 -36.04 -5.60
N GLY A 816 28.96 -36.63 -6.55
CA GLY A 816 29.27 -37.92 -7.17
C GLY A 816 29.14 -39.12 -6.24
N VAL A 817 28.48 -38.96 -5.08
CA VAL A 817 28.40 -39.96 -4.01
C VAL A 817 27.70 -41.24 -4.48
N ASP A 818 26.74 -41.12 -5.39
CA ASP A 818 26.01 -42.23 -6.02
C ASP A 818 26.93 -43.31 -6.64
N LYS A 819 28.17 -42.95 -7.01
CA LYS A 819 29.15 -43.89 -7.60
C LYS A 819 29.98 -44.64 -6.56
N THR A 820 29.80 -44.37 -5.26
CA THR A 820 30.46 -45.09 -4.17
C THR A 820 29.53 -46.16 -3.57
N PRO A 821 29.92 -47.46 -3.56
CA PRO A 821 29.06 -48.51 -3.02
C PRO A 821 28.92 -48.37 -1.50
N LYS A 822 27.70 -48.03 -1.06
CA LYS A 822 27.33 -47.79 0.34
C LYS A 822 27.61 -49.04 1.19
N LYS A 823 28.75 -49.06 1.90
CA LYS A 823 29.01 -50.06 2.94
C LYS A 823 27.99 -49.85 4.07
N GLY A 824 27.41 -50.95 4.55
CA GLY A 824 26.16 -50.92 5.30
C GLY A 824 26.19 -50.24 6.67
N SER A 825 25.00 -50.12 7.25
CA SER A 825 24.69 -49.59 8.59
C SER A 825 24.64 -48.07 8.78
N GLN A 826 24.98 -47.24 7.79
CA GLN A 826 24.39 -45.90 7.71
C GLN A 826 23.11 -45.96 6.87
N ALA A 827 21.97 -46.11 7.55
CA ALA A 827 20.68 -45.81 6.93
C ALA A 827 20.61 -44.31 6.66
N GLU A 828 20.09 -43.91 5.50
CA GLU A 828 19.90 -42.51 5.15
C GLU A 828 18.91 -41.87 6.14
N THR A 829 19.43 -41.04 7.05
CA THR A 829 18.63 -40.32 8.04
C THR A 829 17.78 -39.29 7.32
N LYS A 830 16.55 -39.67 6.98
CA LYS A 830 15.60 -38.79 6.31
C LYS A 830 15.16 -37.67 7.27
N PRO A 831 14.88 -36.45 6.77
CA PRO A 831 14.49 -35.30 7.59
C PRO A 831 13.36 -35.61 8.58
N TYR A 832 12.38 -36.40 8.14
CA TYR A 832 11.21 -36.84 8.92
C TYR A 832 11.49 -37.96 9.95
N THR A 833 12.72 -38.48 10.07
CA THR A 833 13.08 -39.53 11.04
C THR A 833 14.04 -39.06 12.13
N ASN A 834 15.05 -38.26 11.77
CA ASN A 834 15.98 -37.66 12.72
C ASN A 834 16.62 -36.42 12.08
N PHE A 835 16.06 -35.24 12.39
CA PHE A 835 16.48 -33.99 11.75
C PHE A 835 17.91 -33.58 12.10
N SER A 836 18.40 -33.81 13.33
CA SER A 836 19.75 -33.38 13.70
C SER A 836 20.82 -34.15 12.94
N VAL A 837 20.69 -35.48 12.85
CA VAL A 837 21.65 -36.30 12.08
C VAL A 837 21.53 -36.03 10.58
N PHE A 838 20.32 -35.76 10.06
CA PHE A 838 20.17 -35.24 8.69
C PHE A 838 20.89 -33.91 8.48
N HIS A 839 20.76 -32.97 9.42
CA HIS A 839 21.36 -31.64 9.37
C HIS A 839 22.90 -31.70 9.40
N ASP A 840 23.49 -32.53 10.27
CA ASP A 840 24.94 -32.75 10.33
C ASP A 840 25.48 -33.39 9.04
N ASN A 841 24.73 -34.34 8.46
CA ASN A 841 25.05 -34.92 7.16
C ASN A 841 24.98 -33.87 6.03
N LEU A 842 23.92 -33.05 5.99
CA LEU A 842 23.75 -31.96 5.02
C LEU A 842 24.88 -30.92 5.15
N ILE A 843 25.25 -30.51 6.37
CA ILE A 843 26.39 -29.62 6.63
C ILE A 843 27.70 -30.23 6.14
N THR A 844 27.91 -31.53 6.34
CA THR A 844 29.11 -32.25 5.88
C THR A 844 29.20 -32.24 4.35
N ARG A 845 28.09 -32.45 3.65
CA ARG A 845 27.99 -32.31 2.20
C ARG A 845 28.21 -30.87 1.72
N LEU A 846 27.62 -29.88 2.38
CA LEU A 846 27.84 -28.45 2.05
C LEU A 846 29.31 -28.05 2.19
N LYS A 847 30.03 -28.55 3.21
CA LYS A 847 31.48 -28.33 3.36
C LYS A 847 32.28 -28.96 2.22
N GLN A 848 31.90 -30.16 1.77
CA GLN A 848 32.53 -30.81 0.61
C GLN A 848 32.29 -30.00 -0.68
N LEU A 849 31.06 -29.54 -0.91
CA LEU A 849 30.70 -28.70 -2.07
C LEU A 849 31.45 -27.36 -2.07
N SER A 850 31.54 -26.70 -0.90
CA SER A 850 32.29 -25.46 -0.73
C SER A 850 33.80 -25.64 -0.98
N SER A 851 34.38 -26.79 -0.62
CA SER A 851 35.77 -27.11 -0.96
C SER A 851 35.97 -27.24 -2.47
N ILE A 852 35.05 -27.90 -3.18
CA ILE A 852 35.10 -28.04 -4.64
C ILE A 852 34.95 -26.68 -5.32
N GLN A 853 34.07 -25.80 -4.82
CA GLN A 853 33.95 -24.43 -5.30
C GLN A 853 35.28 -23.65 -5.14
N LEU A 854 35.91 -23.73 -3.96
CA LEU A 854 37.19 -23.02 -3.72
C LEU A 854 38.32 -23.55 -4.61
N ASP A 855 38.38 -24.86 -4.86
CA ASP A 855 39.34 -25.45 -5.81
C ASP A 855 39.02 -25.06 -7.26
N PHE A 856 37.75 -24.89 -7.63
CA PHE A 856 37.34 -24.40 -8.95
C PHE A 856 37.72 -22.92 -9.12
N ASP A 857 37.34 -22.04 -8.20
CA ASP A 857 37.71 -20.62 -8.19
C ASP A 857 39.23 -20.42 -8.28
N LYS A 858 40.00 -21.27 -7.59
CA LYS A 858 41.46 -21.27 -7.66
C LYS A 858 41.96 -21.69 -9.04
N ARG A 859 41.42 -22.76 -9.62
CA ARG A 859 41.79 -23.21 -10.99
C ARG A 859 41.43 -22.16 -12.04
N CYS A 860 40.27 -21.50 -11.93
CA CYS A 860 39.89 -20.40 -12.81
C CYS A 860 40.91 -19.27 -12.73
N LYS A 861 41.25 -18.78 -11.53
CA LYS A 861 42.27 -17.72 -11.34
C LYS A 861 43.66 -18.13 -11.84
N GLU A 862 44.05 -19.39 -11.66
CA GLU A 862 45.28 -19.93 -12.23
C GLU A 862 45.27 -19.99 -13.76
N VAL A 863 44.12 -20.22 -14.39
CA VAL A 863 43.94 -20.25 -15.85
C VAL A 863 43.86 -18.84 -16.42
N GLU A 864 43.10 -17.94 -15.79
CA GLU A 864 43.05 -16.50 -16.08
C GLU A 864 44.46 -15.88 -16.03
N ALA A 865 45.24 -16.16 -14.98
CA ALA A 865 46.61 -15.68 -14.86
C ALA A 865 47.49 -16.16 -16.03
N LYS A 866 47.42 -17.45 -16.39
CA LYS A 866 48.16 -18.04 -17.52
C LYS A 866 47.73 -17.44 -18.87
N TYR A 867 46.47 -17.08 -19.05
CA TYR A 867 46.00 -16.40 -20.26
C TYR A 867 46.38 -14.91 -20.27
N MET A 868 46.33 -14.20 -19.14
CA MET A 868 46.80 -12.83 -19.01
C MET A 868 48.31 -12.70 -19.24
N GLU A 869 49.10 -13.67 -18.79
CA GLU A 869 50.54 -13.78 -19.08
C GLU A 869 50.78 -13.94 -20.59
N LYS A 870 50.15 -14.95 -21.22
CA LYS A 870 50.20 -15.15 -22.68
C LYS A 870 49.78 -13.91 -23.48
N LEU A 871 48.69 -13.26 -23.09
CA LEU A 871 48.15 -12.07 -23.76
C LEU A 871 49.11 -10.87 -23.60
N THR A 872 49.76 -10.75 -22.43
CA THR A 872 50.80 -9.75 -22.18
C THR A 872 52.05 -10.02 -23.03
N ASP A 873 52.45 -11.28 -23.21
CA ASP A 873 53.59 -11.64 -24.07
C ASP A 873 53.28 -11.49 -25.56
N LEU A 874 52.07 -11.81 -26.02
CA LEU A 874 51.60 -11.49 -27.38
C LEU A 874 51.63 -9.98 -27.63
N LYS A 875 51.21 -9.15 -26.66
CA LYS A 875 51.36 -7.69 -26.74
C LYS A 875 52.83 -7.27 -26.85
N LYS A 876 53.74 -7.82 -26.04
CA LYS A 876 55.19 -7.56 -26.17
C LYS A 876 55.74 -7.95 -27.54
N GLN A 877 55.30 -9.08 -28.10
CA GLN A 877 55.71 -9.53 -29.44
C GLN A 877 55.17 -8.60 -30.54
N LEU A 878 53.92 -8.14 -30.42
CA LEU A 878 53.32 -7.16 -31.33
C LEU A 878 54.09 -5.83 -31.28
N ASP A 879 54.35 -5.30 -30.09
CA ASP A 879 55.19 -4.13 -29.85
C ASP A 879 56.59 -4.25 -30.46
N GLN A 880 57.19 -5.44 -30.39
CA GLN A 880 58.50 -5.71 -30.99
C GLN A 880 58.44 -5.74 -32.51
N ARG A 881 57.36 -6.28 -33.10
CA ARG A 881 57.12 -6.26 -34.56
C ARG A 881 56.87 -4.85 -35.08
N TRP A 882 56.06 -4.04 -34.40
CA TRP A 882 55.90 -2.61 -34.72
C TRP A 882 57.26 -1.90 -34.68
N LYS A 883 58.04 -2.06 -33.61
CA LYS A 883 59.41 -1.49 -33.47
C LYS A 883 60.46 -2.11 -34.42
N GLN A 884 60.09 -3.10 -35.24
CA GLN A 884 60.87 -3.59 -36.38
C GLN A 884 60.37 -2.94 -37.68
N ILE A 885 59.05 -2.87 -37.89
CA ILE A 885 58.41 -2.16 -39.01
C ILE A 885 58.87 -0.69 -39.03
N ASP A 886 58.79 0.03 -37.90
CA ASP A 886 59.27 1.42 -37.75
C ASP A 886 60.72 1.60 -38.27
N LYS A 887 61.58 0.59 -38.03
CA LYS A 887 62.99 0.60 -38.45
C LYS A 887 63.17 0.24 -39.92
N PHE A 888 62.34 -0.65 -40.46
CA PHE A 888 62.32 -0.95 -41.89
C PHE A 888 61.77 0.24 -42.69
N GLU A 889 60.73 0.91 -42.22
CA GLU A 889 60.21 2.14 -42.81
C GLU A 889 61.22 3.28 -42.74
N ALA A 890 61.87 3.50 -41.58
CA ALA A 890 62.96 4.47 -41.47
C ALA A 890 64.15 4.12 -42.39
N GLY A 891 64.47 2.83 -42.53
CA GLY A 891 65.50 2.34 -43.46
C GLY A 891 65.15 2.58 -44.93
N LEU A 892 63.92 2.25 -45.33
CA LEU A 892 63.37 2.50 -46.66
C LEU A 892 63.33 4.00 -46.98
N LYS A 893 62.91 4.83 -46.02
CA LYS A 893 62.93 6.30 -46.15
C LYS A 893 64.35 6.82 -46.32
N ASN A 894 65.29 6.43 -45.47
CA ASN A 894 66.70 6.81 -45.59
C ASN A 894 67.30 6.37 -46.94
N TYR A 895 66.93 5.20 -47.44
CA TYR A 895 67.34 4.72 -48.76
C TYR A 895 66.70 5.51 -49.92
N ALA A 896 65.42 5.90 -49.79
CA ALA A 896 64.72 6.75 -50.75
C ALA A 896 65.31 8.17 -50.78
N ASP A 897 65.58 8.77 -49.62
CA ASP A 897 66.25 10.07 -49.49
C ASP A 897 67.68 10.02 -50.03
N ALA A 898 68.43 8.93 -49.80
CA ALA A 898 69.73 8.71 -50.42
C ALA A 898 69.60 8.60 -51.96
N LYS A 899 68.65 7.82 -52.49
CA LYS A 899 68.37 7.68 -53.92
C LYS A 899 67.95 9.01 -54.57
N ALA A 900 67.20 9.85 -53.85
CA ALA A 900 66.86 11.20 -54.27
C ALA A 900 68.07 12.14 -54.26
N SER A 901 68.96 12.02 -53.27
CA SER A 901 70.23 12.74 -53.21
C SER A 901 71.15 12.37 -54.38
N TRP A 902 71.33 11.06 -54.65
CA TRP A 902 72.07 10.56 -55.80
C TRP A 902 71.50 11.06 -57.12
N ARG A 903 70.17 11.07 -57.30
CA ARG A 903 69.51 11.65 -58.50
C ARG A 903 69.79 13.15 -58.65
N ARG A 904 69.76 13.94 -57.56
CA ARG A 904 70.12 15.37 -57.58
C ARG A 904 71.61 15.57 -57.92
N GLN A 905 72.50 14.73 -57.40
CA GLN A 905 73.92 14.76 -57.75
C GLN A 905 74.16 14.37 -59.21
N MET A 906 73.46 13.35 -59.72
CA MET A 906 73.51 12.98 -61.15
C MET A 906 73.03 14.13 -62.03
N SER A 907 71.86 14.71 -61.75
CA SER A 907 71.33 15.86 -62.50
C SER A 907 72.25 17.09 -62.42
N SER A 908 72.91 17.33 -61.27
CA SER A 908 73.95 18.35 -61.15
C SER A 908 75.18 18.04 -62.00
N LYS A 909 75.57 16.76 -62.13
CA LYS A 909 76.70 16.32 -62.95
C LYS A 909 76.37 16.27 -64.43
N GLU A 910 75.13 15.96 -64.81
CA GLU A 910 74.59 16.16 -66.16
C GLU A 910 74.60 17.65 -66.51
N GLY A 911 74.13 18.53 -65.63
CA GLY A 911 74.20 19.99 -65.82
C GLY A 911 75.64 20.52 -65.91
N GLU A 912 76.57 20.01 -65.10
CA GLU A 912 78.01 20.31 -65.24
C GLU A 912 78.58 19.78 -66.56
N LEU A 913 78.19 18.59 -67.01
CA LEU A 913 78.60 18.02 -68.29
C LEU A 913 77.99 18.77 -69.48
N GLU A 914 76.75 19.26 -69.37
CA GLU A 914 76.10 20.09 -70.39
C GLU A 914 76.77 21.48 -70.47
N ALA A 915 77.13 22.07 -69.32
CA ALA A 915 77.91 23.31 -69.26
C ALA A 915 79.35 23.13 -69.75
N LEU A 916 79.96 21.96 -69.54
CA LEU A 916 81.26 21.61 -70.11
C LEU A 916 81.15 21.33 -71.62
N ARG A 917 80.05 20.73 -72.09
CA ARG A 917 79.75 20.55 -73.53
C ARG A 917 79.52 21.89 -74.21
N SER A 918 78.73 22.80 -73.62
CA SER A 918 78.50 24.13 -74.18
C SER A 918 79.77 24.97 -74.16
N SER A 919 80.54 24.93 -73.06
CA SER A 919 81.88 25.54 -73.00
C SER A 919 82.84 24.93 -74.03
N ASN A 920 82.78 23.61 -74.29
CA ASN A 920 83.61 22.97 -75.31
C ASN A 920 83.12 23.28 -76.74
N SER A 921 81.81 23.44 -76.98
CA SER A 921 81.31 23.94 -78.27
C SER A 921 81.64 25.40 -78.49
N ASP A 922 81.64 26.23 -77.44
CA ASP A 922 82.08 27.62 -77.50
C ASP A 922 83.59 27.73 -77.70
N LEU A 923 84.40 26.89 -77.03
CA LEU A 923 85.83 26.79 -77.27
C LEU A 923 86.13 26.24 -78.67
N THR A 924 85.35 25.29 -79.18
CA THR A 924 85.44 24.81 -80.57
C THR A 924 85.04 25.89 -81.58
N ALA A 925 84.04 26.71 -81.26
CA ALA A 925 83.62 27.87 -82.06
C ALA A 925 84.61 29.05 -81.97
N GLN A 926 85.37 29.16 -80.87
CA GLN A 926 86.47 30.11 -80.73
C GLN A 926 87.71 29.63 -81.48
N LEU A 927 88.06 28.33 -81.38
CA LEU A 927 89.14 27.69 -82.14
C LEU A 927 88.87 27.73 -83.66
N SER A 928 87.62 27.57 -84.10
CA SER A 928 87.27 27.73 -85.52
C SER A 928 87.35 29.19 -86.01
N LYS A 929 87.19 30.17 -85.10
CA LYS A 929 87.37 31.61 -85.37
C LYS A 929 88.82 32.09 -85.23
N LEU A 930 89.67 31.39 -84.48
CA LEU A 930 91.07 31.76 -84.19
C LEU A 930 92.10 31.01 -85.08
N LYS A 931 91.86 31.00 -86.40
CA LYS A 931 92.83 30.51 -87.39
C LYS A 931 93.95 31.53 -87.70
N ARG A 932 94.73 31.92 -86.69
CA ARG A 932 96.16 32.33 -86.82
C ARG A 932 96.83 32.47 -85.44
N PRO A 933 98.16 32.25 -85.33
CA PRO A 933 98.83 32.08 -84.03
C PRO A 933 99.29 33.40 -83.41
N ASN A 934 99.48 33.38 -82.08
CA ASN A 934 100.61 34.05 -81.44
C ASN A 934 100.88 33.47 -80.04
N GLU A 935 102.10 33.65 -79.55
CA GLU A 935 102.65 33.00 -78.35
C GLU A 935 102.38 33.84 -77.07
N GLY A 936 102.32 33.20 -75.90
CA GLY A 936 101.99 33.91 -74.65
C GLY A 936 102.18 33.18 -73.32
N GLU A 937 102.84 32.01 -73.28
CA GLU A 937 102.97 31.20 -72.06
C GLU A 937 103.93 31.82 -71.03
N SER A 938 103.41 32.37 -69.93
CA SER A 938 104.23 32.62 -68.73
C SER A 938 103.43 32.81 -67.43
N MET A 939 102.39 33.66 -67.43
CA MET A 939 101.66 33.98 -66.19
C MET A 939 100.63 32.91 -65.79
N GLU A 940 100.04 32.22 -66.76
CA GLU A 940 99.01 31.20 -66.54
C GLU A 940 99.55 29.99 -65.76
N ILE A 941 100.78 29.55 -66.07
CA ILE A 941 101.48 28.48 -65.34
C ILE A 941 101.58 28.80 -63.84
N ARG A 942 101.79 30.08 -63.46
CA ARG A 942 101.86 30.49 -62.04
C ARG A 942 100.49 30.47 -61.37
N ALA A 943 99.43 30.85 -62.09
CA ALA A 943 98.05 30.75 -61.59
C ALA A 943 97.61 29.29 -61.42
N LEU A 944 97.91 28.43 -62.39
CA LEU A 944 97.62 26.99 -62.34
C LEU A 944 98.37 26.29 -61.19
N ARG A 945 99.64 26.62 -60.93
CA ARG A 945 100.41 26.06 -59.81
C ARG A 945 99.86 26.48 -58.43
N SER A 946 99.33 27.71 -58.33
CA SER A 946 98.57 28.18 -57.14
C SER A 946 97.25 27.40 -56.98
N ARG A 947 96.52 27.17 -58.07
CA ARG A 947 95.25 26.43 -58.06
C ARG A 947 95.47 24.95 -57.70
N ALA A 948 96.52 24.33 -58.23
CA ALA A 948 96.94 22.96 -57.93
C ALA A 948 97.30 22.79 -56.45
N THR A 949 98.20 23.63 -55.91
CA THR A 949 98.60 23.54 -54.48
C THR A 949 97.45 23.81 -53.49
N ASN A 950 96.43 24.59 -53.89
CA ASN A 950 95.20 24.74 -53.10
C ASN A 950 94.26 23.53 -53.22
N ALA A 951 94.22 22.87 -54.39
CA ALA A 951 93.49 21.62 -54.58
C ALA A 951 94.15 20.46 -53.81
N GLU A 952 95.48 20.34 -53.84
CA GLU A 952 96.27 19.40 -53.04
C GLU A 952 95.97 19.54 -51.55
N ARG A 953 96.02 20.76 -50.99
CA ARG A 953 95.67 20.99 -49.57
C ARG A 953 94.23 20.59 -49.24
N ARG A 954 93.27 20.88 -50.13
CA ARG A 954 91.87 20.45 -49.96
C ARG A 954 91.73 18.92 -50.03
N MET A 955 92.47 18.27 -50.93
CA MET A 955 92.54 16.82 -51.03
C MET A 955 93.13 16.22 -49.74
N THR A 956 94.27 16.70 -49.23
CA THR A 956 94.86 16.21 -47.97
C THR A 956 93.91 16.40 -46.78
N ILE A 957 93.19 17.52 -46.70
CA ILE A 957 92.20 17.75 -45.64
C ILE A 957 91.03 16.76 -45.78
N ALA A 958 90.48 16.58 -46.98
CA ALA A 958 89.40 15.62 -47.23
C ALA A 958 89.84 14.16 -46.98
N GLN A 959 91.08 13.81 -47.31
CA GLN A 959 91.66 12.48 -47.13
C GLN A 959 91.93 12.19 -45.64
N ASN A 960 92.38 13.19 -44.86
CA ASN A 960 92.47 13.09 -43.41
C ASN A 960 91.10 13.01 -42.73
N GLN A 961 90.08 13.72 -43.24
CA GLN A 961 88.70 13.61 -42.78
C GLN A 961 88.09 12.24 -43.11
N LEU A 962 88.38 11.70 -44.29
CA LEU A 962 87.98 10.35 -44.68
C LEU A 962 88.60 9.32 -43.74
N ALA A 963 89.92 9.35 -43.52
CA ALA A 963 90.61 8.45 -42.60
C ALA A 963 90.06 8.51 -41.15
N GLN A 964 89.73 9.71 -40.65
CA GLN A 964 89.08 9.85 -39.33
C GLN A 964 87.65 9.30 -39.29
N MET A 965 86.91 9.33 -40.41
CA MET A 965 85.59 8.69 -40.49
C MET A 965 85.71 7.17 -40.64
N GLU A 966 86.69 6.68 -41.39
CA GLU A 966 87.01 5.25 -41.51
C GLU A 966 87.44 4.65 -40.17
N GLU A 967 88.28 5.35 -39.39
CA GLU A 967 88.64 4.96 -38.02
C GLU A 967 87.41 4.94 -37.08
N ARG A 968 86.50 5.91 -37.21
CA ARG A 968 85.24 5.94 -36.44
C ARG A 968 84.28 4.81 -36.84
N VAL A 969 84.20 4.46 -38.13
CA VAL A 969 83.41 3.32 -38.61
C VAL A 969 84.04 2.01 -38.15
N ALA A 970 85.37 1.84 -38.27
CA ALA A 970 86.08 0.65 -37.80
C ALA A 970 85.92 0.42 -36.29
N THR A 971 86.08 1.46 -35.47
CA THR A 971 85.89 1.37 -34.01
C THR A 971 84.42 1.21 -33.60
N THR A 972 83.47 1.67 -34.41
CA THR A 972 82.04 1.42 -34.20
C THR A 972 81.67 -0.02 -34.59
N ASN A 973 82.20 -0.52 -35.71
CA ASN A 973 82.02 -1.90 -36.15
C ASN A 973 82.61 -2.89 -35.14
N GLN A 974 83.84 -2.66 -34.64
CA GLN A 974 84.42 -3.48 -33.56
C GLN A 974 83.57 -3.51 -32.29
N LYS A 975 82.94 -2.39 -31.91
CA LYS A 975 81.99 -2.34 -30.79
C LYS A 975 80.70 -3.10 -31.11
N SER A 976 80.28 -3.15 -32.36
CA SER A 976 79.12 -3.90 -32.83
C SER A 976 79.37 -5.41 -32.84
N THR A 977 80.49 -5.90 -33.41
CA THR A 977 80.87 -7.33 -33.30
C THR A 977 81.07 -7.74 -31.85
N ALA A 978 81.87 -6.99 -31.06
CA ALA A 978 82.08 -7.32 -29.65
C ALA A 978 80.81 -7.20 -28.78
N ALA A 979 79.72 -6.60 -29.27
CA ALA A 979 78.39 -6.66 -28.66
C ALA A 979 77.59 -7.87 -29.17
N GLY A 980 77.69 -8.20 -30.46
CA GLY A 980 77.16 -9.41 -31.09
C GLY A 980 77.69 -10.68 -30.43
N ASP A 981 79.00 -10.84 -30.31
CA ASP A 981 79.65 -12.00 -29.67
C ASP A 981 79.12 -12.20 -28.22
N ARG A 982 78.96 -11.08 -27.49
CA ARG A 982 78.41 -11.06 -26.12
C ARG A 982 76.90 -11.29 -26.06
N TRP A 983 76.19 -11.18 -27.17
CA TRP A 983 74.77 -11.48 -27.27
C TRP A 983 74.58 -12.95 -27.67
N GLU A 984 75.30 -13.41 -28.69
CA GLU A 984 75.34 -14.82 -29.14
C GLU A 984 75.78 -15.77 -28.02
N ALA A 985 76.80 -15.41 -27.24
CA ALA A 985 77.22 -16.19 -26.07
C ALA A 985 76.11 -16.32 -25.02
N ARG A 986 75.30 -15.27 -24.81
CA ARG A 986 74.15 -15.29 -23.89
C ARG A 986 72.97 -16.05 -24.49
N VAL A 987 72.73 -15.97 -25.80
CA VAL A 987 71.72 -16.79 -26.49
C VAL A 987 72.06 -18.27 -26.33
N LYS A 988 73.31 -18.67 -26.59
CA LYS A 988 73.79 -20.05 -26.37
C LYS A 988 73.69 -20.51 -24.91
N GLU A 989 73.92 -19.62 -23.95
CA GLU A 989 73.70 -19.89 -22.52
C GLU A 989 72.21 -20.11 -22.19
N TYR A 990 71.30 -19.32 -22.76
CA TYR A 990 69.86 -19.50 -22.59
C TYR A 990 69.32 -20.74 -23.31
N GLU A 991 69.78 -21.04 -24.53
CA GLU A 991 69.47 -22.27 -25.26
C GLU A 991 69.90 -23.52 -24.48
N ALA A 992 71.11 -23.51 -23.92
CA ALA A 992 71.60 -24.59 -23.07
C ALA A 992 70.73 -24.77 -21.80
N ARG A 993 70.33 -23.66 -21.15
CA ARG A 993 69.41 -23.70 -19.99
C ARG A 993 68.02 -24.21 -20.35
N MET A 994 67.45 -23.77 -21.48
CA MET A 994 66.15 -24.23 -21.97
C MET A 994 66.17 -25.71 -22.29
N LYS A 995 67.20 -26.20 -23.00
CA LYS A 995 67.38 -27.61 -23.31
C LYS A 995 67.54 -28.47 -22.04
N ALA A 996 68.30 -28.00 -21.06
CA ALA A 996 68.43 -28.69 -19.77
C ALA A 996 67.10 -28.73 -18.98
N ALA A 997 66.29 -27.67 -19.03
CA ALA A 997 64.96 -27.62 -18.43
C ALA A 997 63.97 -28.56 -19.14
N GLU A 998 63.98 -28.60 -20.48
CA GLU A 998 63.19 -29.56 -21.26
C GLU A 998 63.55 -31.00 -20.94
N GLU A 999 64.84 -31.33 -20.86
CA GLU A 999 65.27 -32.67 -20.47
C GLU A 999 64.85 -33.03 -19.05
N LYS A 1000 64.88 -32.08 -18.11
CA LYS A 1000 64.35 -32.28 -16.75
C LYS A 1000 62.86 -32.60 -16.77
N VAL A 1001 62.06 -31.82 -17.53
CA VAL A 1001 60.62 -32.08 -17.72
C VAL A 1001 60.36 -33.40 -18.45
N LYS A 1002 61.21 -33.81 -19.40
CA LYS A 1002 61.12 -35.11 -20.08
C LYS A 1002 61.38 -36.27 -19.09
N ARG A 1003 62.41 -36.17 -18.23
CA ARG A 1003 62.67 -37.16 -17.16
C ARG A 1003 61.55 -37.21 -16.12
N GLU A 1004 61.02 -36.07 -15.70
CA GLU A 1004 59.90 -35.99 -14.75
C GLU A 1004 58.61 -36.59 -15.34
N LYS A 1005 58.29 -36.29 -16.61
CA LYS A 1005 57.16 -36.92 -17.32
C LYS A 1005 57.34 -38.44 -17.46
N GLN A 1006 58.56 -38.93 -17.67
CA GLN A 1006 58.84 -40.36 -17.78
C GLN A 1006 58.71 -41.07 -16.41
N GLY A 1007 59.32 -40.52 -15.35
CA GLY A 1007 59.16 -41.06 -14.00
C GLY A 1007 57.71 -41.02 -13.50
N ASN A 1008 56.94 -40.00 -13.88
CA ASN A 1008 55.50 -39.95 -13.60
C ASN A 1008 54.72 -41.03 -14.37
N LYS A 1009 55.06 -41.34 -15.63
CA LYS A 1009 54.46 -42.49 -16.35
C LYS A 1009 54.80 -43.81 -15.68
N GLU A 1010 56.05 -44.03 -15.31
CA GLU A 1010 56.51 -45.24 -14.62
C GLU A 1010 55.79 -45.40 -13.28
N ARG A 1011 55.61 -44.31 -12.52
CA ARG A 1011 54.84 -44.32 -11.26
C ARG A 1011 53.34 -44.55 -11.47
N ILE A 1012 52.75 -44.06 -12.57
CA ILE A 1012 51.36 -44.37 -12.94
C ILE A 1012 51.23 -45.87 -13.24
N VAL A 1013 52.10 -46.45 -14.07
CA VAL A 1013 52.10 -47.89 -14.38
C VAL A 1013 52.34 -48.74 -13.13
N GLU A 1014 53.20 -48.30 -12.21
CA GLU A 1014 53.38 -48.96 -10.91
C GLU A 1014 52.11 -48.94 -10.06
N LEU A 1015 51.42 -47.78 -9.99
CA LEU A 1015 50.14 -47.63 -9.28
C LEU A 1015 48.98 -48.40 -9.94
N GLU A 1016 48.96 -48.51 -11.26
CA GLU A 1016 47.99 -49.31 -12.02
C GLU A 1016 48.19 -50.81 -11.75
N ASN A 1017 49.44 -51.29 -11.75
CA ASN A 1017 49.78 -52.66 -11.36
C ASN A 1017 49.42 -52.96 -9.89
N GLN A 1018 49.65 -52.00 -8.98
CA GLN A 1018 49.22 -52.11 -7.58
C GLN A 1018 47.68 -52.14 -7.46
N LEU A 1019 46.96 -51.29 -8.21
CA LEU A 1019 45.49 -51.31 -8.28
C LEU A 1019 44.96 -52.62 -8.84
N GLU A 1020 45.59 -53.20 -9.86
CA GLU A 1020 45.17 -54.47 -10.43
C GLU A 1020 45.47 -55.66 -9.49
N SER A 1021 46.59 -55.63 -8.78
CA SER A 1021 46.89 -56.56 -7.69
C SER A 1021 45.84 -56.48 -6.57
N LEU A 1022 45.49 -55.27 -6.13
CA LEU A 1022 44.45 -55.04 -5.11
C LEU A 1022 43.04 -55.43 -5.60
N LYS A 1023 42.73 -55.26 -6.90
CA LYS A 1023 41.50 -55.82 -7.51
C LYS A 1023 41.51 -57.35 -7.43
N ARG A 1024 42.57 -58.02 -7.89
CA ARG A 1024 42.70 -59.49 -7.81
C ARG A 1024 42.59 -60.01 -6.37
N GLN A 1025 43.18 -59.32 -5.39
CA GLN A 1025 43.01 -59.65 -3.96
C GLN A 1025 41.56 -59.47 -3.51
N LYS A 1026 40.91 -58.35 -3.84
CA LYS A 1026 39.49 -58.10 -3.53
C LYS A 1026 38.57 -59.15 -4.18
N ASP A 1027 38.88 -59.61 -5.39
CA ASP A 1027 38.10 -60.61 -6.12
C ASP A 1027 38.31 -62.02 -5.56
N LEU A 1028 39.46 -62.30 -4.94
CA LEU A 1028 39.70 -63.50 -4.14
C LEU A 1028 38.98 -63.43 -2.79
N GLU A 1029 39.00 -62.28 -2.11
CA GLU A 1029 38.29 -62.10 -0.83
C GLU A 1029 36.76 -62.09 -1.00
N THR A 1030 36.22 -61.56 -2.10
CA THR A 1030 34.77 -61.68 -2.38
C THR A 1030 34.38 -63.12 -2.74
N LYS A 1031 35.23 -63.89 -3.43
CA LYS A 1031 35.02 -65.33 -3.64
C LYS A 1031 35.06 -66.10 -2.31
N ARG A 1032 36.05 -65.84 -1.45
CA ARG A 1032 36.12 -66.41 -0.10
C ARG A 1032 34.90 -66.06 0.74
N LYS A 1033 34.48 -64.79 0.73
CA LYS A 1033 33.27 -64.33 1.41
C LYS A 1033 32.01 -65.04 0.88
N LYS A 1034 31.87 -65.20 -0.45
CA LYS A 1034 30.74 -65.92 -1.04
C LYS A 1034 30.75 -67.41 -0.65
N GLN A 1035 31.92 -68.05 -0.64
CA GLN A 1035 32.06 -69.43 -0.15
C GLN A 1035 31.74 -69.55 1.34
N LEU A 1036 32.12 -68.57 2.17
CA LEU A 1036 31.73 -68.53 3.58
C LEU A 1036 30.22 -68.28 3.75
N GLU A 1037 29.60 -67.46 2.91
CA GLU A 1037 28.15 -67.26 2.89
C GLU A 1037 27.41 -68.54 2.48
N GLU A 1038 27.87 -69.24 1.44
CA GLU A 1038 27.37 -70.56 1.02
C GLU A 1038 27.53 -71.62 2.14
N ILE A 1039 28.63 -71.60 2.89
CA ILE A 1039 28.87 -72.49 4.04
C ILE A 1039 28.01 -72.11 5.26
N MET A 1040 27.74 -70.82 5.49
CA MET A 1040 26.81 -70.37 6.54
C MET A 1040 25.36 -70.71 6.19
N GLU A 1041 24.98 -70.61 4.91
CA GLU A 1041 23.66 -70.98 4.42
C GLU A 1041 23.45 -72.50 4.50
N ALA A 1042 24.46 -73.30 4.14
CA ALA A 1042 24.45 -74.75 4.31
C ALA A 1042 24.40 -75.20 5.78
N ASN A 1043 24.91 -74.38 6.72
CA ASN A 1043 24.84 -74.62 8.17
C ASN A 1043 23.59 -74.02 8.84
N LYS A 1044 22.66 -73.38 8.11
CA LYS A 1044 21.34 -73.00 8.67
C LYS A 1044 20.45 -74.23 8.82
N VAL A 1045 20.68 -74.99 9.88
CA VAL A 1045 19.80 -76.10 10.28
C VAL A 1045 18.39 -75.58 10.52
N THR A 1046 17.42 -76.12 9.78
CA THR A 1046 16.00 -75.81 9.94
C THR A 1046 15.48 -76.33 11.27
N SER A 1047 15.09 -75.43 12.17
CA SER A 1047 14.40 -75.78 13.42
C SER A 1047 13.00 -76.33 13.13
N SER A 1048 12.77 -77.60 13.44
CA SER A 1048 11.46 -78.26 13.33
C SER A 1048 10.46 -77.69 14.36
N PRO A 1049 9.16 -77.52 14.02
CA PRO A 1049 8.19 -76.90 14.93
C PRO A 1049 7.52 -77.91 15.89
N ALA A 1050 7.62 -77.69 17.20
CA ALA A 1050 6.67 -78.21 18.18
C ALA A 1050 6.77 -77.51 19.56
N LYS A 1051 5.66 -76.91 20.00
CA LYS A 1051 5.38 -76.33 21.33
C LYS A 1051 6.26 -75.15 21.77
#